data_AF-A0A9D1EG56-F1
#
_entry.id   AF-A0A9D1EG56-F1
#
_cell.length_a   1.000
_cell.length_b   1.000
_cell.length_c   1.000
_cell.angle_alpha   90.00
_cell.angle_beta   90.00
_cell.angle_gamma   90.00
#
_symmetry.space_group_name_H-M   'P 1'
#
loop_
_entity.id
_entity.type
_entity.pdbx_description
1 polymer ?
#
loop_
_entity_poly.entity_id
_entity_poly.type
_entity_poly.pdbx_seq_one_letter_code
_entity_poly.pdbx_strand_id
1 'polypeptide(L)'
;MSDEICGYKIDKVLGKGRYSEVYHARKNDTERAIKVVKVTNDSSVNEIGTGERSSSYYEQLCNDLLEEVQFISELSKEDNRYIVQYYEYETEQVEELGRKTTYLYIFMEYLKPLSELVRCSELNCEDVIQIGKDIAQALIICHENHILHRDIKPDNIFVSEKEGRNRKYKLGDFGISKRLKQNEMASTLKGTPMYMAPEVFMGRKDERSYGYSSDIYSLALILYVLLNDNRFPFLPDYPIEILPEDETLAFSKRMKGILPKKPIHAPKELAEVLEKALMDKDNRYQTAKEFLDAWNDAAQRLTEQEKKHIVSKVSEKNVEEEKTIPHEQEGNSILQRRSISLSKTEIPEDRNKVTNIIPDNINGGEIPPSPIPIPKPNLEIPGDEIKPKNGIWKIVLSSFLLVVIIVVVIIIRGFPLNLKFATKNSSNGEIEKTQIITEAPTENRETTKKETITKEVLEDTVEWKFKDNILVQYLGLEKEITLPKGIEGIGEGVFADRMDLISVIVPRGTYIIEKKAFQNCANLEKVELPESLKEIQESAFAGCLKLGNVMLSNTITKIGNQAFCRCSSVTEWDLPDQLMEIGEYAFMGNSNITEVVIPPYTETIGSYAFQGCSKLKEVTIPETVTEIGEGCFSMCSTDIKIICAENSKAHEYALQNKIPFEFQ
;
A
#
# COMPACT_ATOMS: atom_id res chain seq x y z
N MET A 1 16.33 -23.43 -2.47
CA MET A 1 16.43 -23.44 -3.94
C MET A 1 17.82 -23.93 -4.29
N SER A 2 17.99 -24.63 -5.40
CA SER A 2 19.32 -25.02 -5.90
C SER A 2 20.20 -23.77 -6.05
N ASP A 3 21.51 -23.92 -5.84
CA ASP A 3 22.51 -22.85 -6.06
C ASP A 3 22.65 -22.47 -7.56
N GLU A 4 21.83 -23.05 -8.42
CA GLU A 4 21.83 -22.89 -9.86
C GLU A 4 20.40 -22.80 -10.42
N ILE A 5 20.23 -22.01 -11.49
CA ILE A 5 19.00 -21.90 -12.30
C ILE A 5 19.39 -22.10 -13.76
N CYS A 6 18.85 -23.12 -14.42
CA CYS A 6 19.12 -23.43 -15.84
C CYS A 6 20.64 -23.49 -16.18
N GLY A 7 21.43 -23.99 -15.23
CA GLY A 7 22.90 -24.07 -15.32
C GLY A 7 23.64 -22.72 -15.16
N TYR A 8 22.97 -21.66 -14.69
CA TYR A 8 23.61 -20.45 -14.18
C TYR A 8 23.74 -20.56 -12.68
N LYS A 9 24.94 -20.29 -12.15
CA LYS A 9 25.17 -20.19 -10.72
C LYS A 9 24.56 -18.90 -10.19
N ILE A 10 23.81 -18.98 -9.10
CA ILE A 10 23.23 -17.81 -8.44
C ILE A 10 24.32 -17.12 -7.59
N ASP A 11 24.54 -15.84 -7.83
CA ASP A 11 25.48 -15.03 -7.05
C ASP A 11 24.78 -14.27 -5.92
N LYS A 12 23.62 -13.66 -6.20
CA LYS A 12 22.80 -12.95 -5.21
C LYS A 12 21.35 -12.76 -5.66
N VAL A 13 20.46 -12.57 -4.69
CA VAL A 13 19.09 -12.12 -4.94
C VAL A 13 19.10 -10.60 -5.18
N LEU A 14 18.49 -10.15 -6.27
CA LEU A 14 18.33 -8.75 -6.64
C LEU A 14 16.98 -8.18 -6.17
N GLY A 15 15.95 -9.02 -6.06
CA GLY A 15 14.66 -8.61 -5.50
C GLY A 15 13.66 -9.75 -5.40
N LYS A 16 12.75 -9.70 -4.42
CA LYS A 16 11.71 -10.72 -4.18
C LYS A 16 10.33 -10.12 -4.15
N GLY A 17 9.34 -10.79 -4.72
CA GLY A 17 7.93 -10.41 -4.69
C GLY A 17 7.02 -11.61 -4.73
N ARG A 18 5.72 -11.41 -4.44
CA ARG A 18 4.71 -12.47 -4.23
C ARG A 18 4.76 -13.61 -5.24
N TYR A 19 4.88 -13.29 -6.53
CA TYR A 19 4.95 -14.28 -7.61
C TYR A 19 6.27 -14.26 -8.38
N SER A 20 7.25 -13.46 -7.97
CA SER A 20 8.48 -13.36 -8.74
C SER A 20 9.69 -12.96 -7.93
N GLU A 21 10.81 -13.63 -8.20
CA GLU A 21 12.13 -13.30 -7.66
C GLU A 21 13.09 -12.98 -8.80
N VAL A 22 14.05 -12.09 -8.56
CA VAL A 22 15.07 -11.70 -9.53
C VAL A 22 16.43 -11.99 -8.94
N TYR A 23 17.29 -12.65 -9.72
CA TYR A 23 18.61 -13.11 -9.31
C TYR A 23 19.68 -12.52 -10.22
N HIS A 24 20.83 -12.19 -9.65
CA HIS A 24 22.07 -12.08 -10.40
C HIS A 24 22.66 -13.47 -10.51
N ALA A 25 22.93 -13.91 -11.74
CA ALA A 25 23.44 -15.24 -11.99
C ALA A 25 24.51 -15.23 -13.10
N ARG A 26 25.44 -16.17 -13.01
CA ARG A 26 26.58 -16.28 -13.91
C ARG A 26 26.72 -17.68 -14.49
N LYS A 27 27.01 -17.75 -15.79
CA LYS A 27 27.37 -18.98 -16.50
C LYS A 27 28.58 -18.69 -17.38
N ASN A 28 29.71 -19.30 -17.07
CA ASN A 28 31.02 -18.94 -17.65
C ASN A 28 31.28 -17.43 -17.47
N ASP A 29 31.65 -16.71 -18.54
CA ASP A 29 31.88 -15.26 -18.52
C ASP A 29 30.60 -14.43 -18.73
N THR A 30 29.42 -15.06 -18.72
CA THR A 30 28.15 -14.39 -19.00
C THR A 30 27.40 -14.09 -17.71
N GLU A 31 27.15 -12.80 -17.44
CA GLU A 31 26.30 -12.32 -16.35
C GLU A 31 24.87 -12.07 -16.84
N ARG A 32 23.88 -12.44 -16.02
CA ARG A 32 22.44 -12.26 -16.31
C ARG A 32 21.68 -11.82 -15.07
N ALA A 33 20.63 -11.05 -15.30
CA ALA A 33 19.52 -10.95 -14.37
C ALA A 33 18.49 -12.01 -14.77
N ILE A 34 18.19 -12.95 -13.87
CA ILE A 34 17.18 -14.00 -14.11
C ILE A 34 15.96 -13.68 -13.27
N LYS A 35 14.84 -13.39 -13.92
CA LYS A 35 13.54 -13.21 -13.26
C LYS A 35 12.78 -14.53 -13.30
N VAL A 36 12.52 -15.09 -12.12
CA VAL A 36 11.73 -16.31 -11.93
C VAL A 36 10.32 -15.89 -11.58
N VAL A 37 9.34 -16.26 -12.39
CA VAL A 37 7.92 -16.05 -12.15
C VAL A 37 7.27 -17.39 -11.81
N LYS A 38 6.56 -17.45 -10.68
CA LYS A 38 5.89 -18.65 -10.20
C LYS A 38 4.39 -18.54 -10.44
N VAL A 39 3.82 -19.51 -11.15
CA VAL A 39 2.38 -19.64 -11.39
C VAL A 39 1.93 -20.99 -10.83
N THR A 40 0.94 -20.98 -9.94
CA THR A 40 0.40 -22.19 -9.32
C THR A 40 -1.06 -22.37 -9.72
N ASN A 41 -1.48 -23.60 -10.02
CA ASN A 41 -2.88 -23.92 -10.31
C ASN A 41 -3.83 -23.78 -9.10
N ASP A 42 -3.30 -23.40 -7.94
CA ASP A 42 -4.02 -23.13 -6.69
C ASP A 42 -4.24 -21.62 -6.44
N SER A 43 -3.98 -20.75 -7.43
CA SER A 43 -4.24 -19.31 -7.31
C SER A 43 -5.75 -19.06 -7.18
N SER A 44 -6.25 -19.00 -5.93
CA SER A 44 -7.50 -18.40 -5.42
C SER A 44 -8.67 -18.16 -6.38
N VAL A 45 -8.94 -19.09 -7.30
CA VAL A 45 -10.14 -19.15 -8.14
C VAL A 45 -10.73 -20.55 -7.95
N ASN A 46 -11.15 -20.82 -6.72
CA ASN A 46 -11.92 -22.00 -6.37
C ASN A 46 -13.09 -21.60 -5.47
N GLU A 47 -13.91 -20.67 -5.95
CA GLU A 47 -15.33 -20.70 -5.63
C GLU A 47 -16.10 -20.75 -6.96
N ILE A 48 -16.85 -21.84 -7.14
CA ILE A 48 -17.83 -22.10 -8.22
C ILE A 48 -17.24 -22.68 -9.54
N GLY A 49 -16.69 -23.90 -9.51
CA GLY A 49 -16.45 -24.64 -10.74
C GLY A 49 -15.92 -26.07 -10.58
N THR A 50 -16.33 -26.97 -11.47
CA THR A 50 -15.74 -28.31 -11.63
C THR A 50 -14.25 -28.19 -11.99
N GLY A 51 -13.43 -29.18 -11.56
CA GLY A 51 -11.96 -29.15 -11.70
C GLY A 51 -11.40 -28.93 -13.12
N GLU A 52 -12.21 -29.09 -14.16
CA GLU A 52 -11.83 -28.78 -15.55
C GLU A 52 -11.67 -27.27 -15.81
N ARG A 53 -12.45 -26.39 -15.16
CA ARG A 53 -12.39 -24.93 -15.36
C ARG A 53 -11.16 -24.27 -14.73
N SER A 54 -10.66 -24.84 -13.64
CA SER A 54 -9.44 -24.37 -12.95
C SER A 54 -8.18 -24.66 -13.78
N SER A 55 -8.11 -25.84 -14.42
CA SER A 55 -6.98 -26.19 -15.31
C SER A 55 -6.93 -25.30 -16.55
N SER A 56 -8.07 -25.03 -17.20
CA SER A 56 -8.11 -24.17 -18.39
C SER A 56 -7.68 -22.73 -18.10
N TYR A 57 -8.02 -22.21 -16.91
CA TYR A 57 -7.64 -20.87 -16.49
C TYR A 57 -6.14 -20.76 -16.22
N TYR A 58 -5.58 -21.74 -15.51
CA TYR A 58 -4.15 -21.84 -15.25
C TYR A 58 -3.33 -21.89 -16.55
N GLU A 59 -3.77 -22.72 -17.51
CA GLU A 59 -3.13 -22.82 -18.82
C GLU A 59 -3.21 -21.51 -19.61
N GLN A 60 -4.38 -20.85 -19.60
CA GLN A 60 -4.56 -19.54 -20.23
C GLN A 60 -3.64 -18.48 -19.61
N LEU A 61 -3.54 -18.43 -18.28
CA LEU A 61 -2.67 -17.50 -17.57
C LEU A 61 -1.19 -17.72 -17.89
N CYS A 62 -0.76 -18.98 -17.99
CA CYS A 62 0.60 -19.30 -18.43
C CYS A 62 0.86 -18.83 -19.87
N ASN A 63 -0.09 -19.05 -20.79
CA ASN A 63 0.03 -18.63 -22.18
C ASN A 63 0.08 -17.10 -22.31
N ASP A 64 -0.80 -16.38 -21.62
CA ASP A 64 -0.82 -14.92 -21.60
C ASP A 64 0.52 -14.32 -21.13
N LEU A 65 1.11 -14.90 -20.07
CA LEU A 65 2.41 -14.47 -19.56
C LEU A 65 3.54 -14.73 -20.57
N LEU A 66 3.49 -15.87 -21.25
CA LEU A 66 4.46 -16.21 -22.29
C LEU A 66 4.36 -15.27 -23.49
N GLU A 67 3.14 -14.96 -23.95
CA GLU A 67 2.91 -13.98 -25.02
C GLU A 67 3.47 -12.60 -24.65
N GLU A 68 3.28 -12.16 -23.40
CA GLU A 68 3.85 -10.89 -22.92
C GLU A 68 5.38 -10.90 -22.89
N VAL A 69 6.00 -11.99 -22.45
CA VAL A 69 7.47 -12.15 -22.44
C VAL A 69 8.03 -12.17 -23.85
N GLN A 70 7.37 -12.89 -24.77
CA GLN A 70 7.76 -12.93 -26.18
C GLN A 70 7.69 -11.55 -26.80
N PHE A 71 6.59 -10.83 -26.55
CA PHE A 71 6.39 -9.47 -27.04
C PHE A 71 7.45 -8.50 -26.50
N ILE A 72 7.75 -8.53 -25.20
CA ILE A 72 8.82 -7.69 -24.62
C ILE A 72 10.19 -8.09 -25.19
N SER A 73 10.44 -9.38 -25.39
CA SER A 73 11.67 -9.85 -26.05
C SER A 73 11.79 -9.26 -27.45
N GLU A 74 10.73 -9.28 -28.25
CA GLU A 74 10.69 -8.63 -29.57
C GLU A 74 10.89 -7.12 -29.50
N LEU A 75 10.25 -6.44 -28.54
CA LEU A 75 10.44 -5.00 -28.32
C LEU A 75 11.90 -4.63 -28.00
N SER A 76 12.61 -5.56 -27.35
CA SER A 76 14.01 -5.40 -26.96
C SER A 76 15.03 -5.96 -27.98
N LYS A 77 14.56 -6.58 -29.08
CA LYS A 77 15.40 -7.01 -30.21
C LYS A 77 15.72 -5.80 -31.11
N GLU A 78 16.78 -5.95 -31.92
CA GLU A 78 17.27 -4.94 -32.90
C GLU A 78 17.71 -3.59 -32.29
N ASP A 79 18.98 -3.45 -31.90
CA ASP A 79 19.64 -2.18 -31.54
C ASP A 79 18.88 -1.24 -30.56
N ASN A 80 17.86 -1.74 -29.87
CA ASN A 80 17.06 -0.98 -28.92
C ASN A 80 17.89 -0.71 -27.67
N ARG A 81 18.61 0.41 -27.71
CA ARG A 81 19.49 0.86 -26.62
C ARG A 81 18.75 1.46 -25.44
N TYR A 82 17.42 1.55 -25.47
CA TYR A 82 16.60 2.26 -24.46
C TYR A 82 15.74 1.32 -23.61
N ILE A 83 15.51 0.08 -24.04
CA ILE A 83 14.77 -0.93 -23.30
C ILE A 83 15.73 -2.01 -22.80
N VAL A 84 15.51 -2.49 -21.58
CA VAL A 84 16.27 -3.62 -21.03
C VAL A 84 16.12 -4.84 -21.93
N GLN A 85 17.23 -5.48 -22.28
CA GLN A 85 17.25 -6.61 -23.21
C GLN A 85 16.77 -7.92 -22.56
N TYR A 86 15.83 -8.61 -23.22
CA TYR A 86 15.34 -9.93 -22.86
C TYR A 86 15.85 -10.96 -23.86
N TYR A 87 16.78 -11.82 -23.42
CA TYR A 87 17.50 -12.74 -24.30
C TYR A 87 16.69 -13.99 -24.64
N GLU A 88 16.21 -14.67 -23.60
CA GLU A 88 15.53 -15.96 -23.71
C GLU A 88 14.65 -16.18 -22.48
N TYR A 89 13.77 -17.17 -22.56
CA TYR A 89 13.00 -17.64 -21.43
C TYR A 89 12.93 -19.17 -21.46
N GLU A 90 12.83 -19.77 -20.27
CA GLU A 90 12.61 -21.20 -20.09
C GLU A 90 11.40 -21.42 -19.19
N THR A 91 10.74 -22.57 -19.33
CA THR A 91 9.65 -22.96 -18.43
C THR A 91 9.93 -24.33 -17.83
N GLU A 92 9.54 -24.49 -16.57
CA GLU A 92 9.60 -25.75 -15.86
C GLU A 92 8.26 -25.98 -15.16
N GLN A 93 7.72 -27.20 -15.30
CA GLN A 93 6.49 -27.59 -14.61
C GLN A 93 6.81 -28.62 -13.54
N VAL A 94 6.35 -28.35 -12.32
CA VAL A 94 6.51 -29.23 -11.17
C VAL A 94 5.12 -29.59 -10.65
N GLU A 95 4.88 -30.89 -10.45
CA GLU A 95 3.65 -31.40 -9.86
C GLU A 95 3.94 -32.09 -8.52
N GLU A 96 3.42 -31.52 -7.44
CA GLU A 96 3.60 -32.02 -6.07
C GLU A 96 2.26 -32.07 -5.36
N LEU A 97 1.91 -33.21 -4.76
CA LEU A 97 0.66 -33.40 -4.00
C LEU A 97 -0.61 -32.99 -4.78
N GLY A 98 -0.61 -33.16 -6.11
CA GLY A 98 -1.73 -32.78 -7.00
C GLY A 98 -1.79 -31.28 -7.36
N ARG A 99 -0.82 -30.48 -6.93
CA ARG A 99 -0.65 -29.08 -7.33
C ARG A 99 0.35 -28.97 -8.46
N LYS A 100 -0.04 -28.28 -9.53
CA LYS A 100 0.82 -27.95 -10.67
C LYS A 100 1.36 -26.53 -10.51
N THR A 101 2.67 -26.41 -10.61
CA THR A 101 3.38 -25.13 -10.57
C THR A 101 4.20 -24.98 -11.85
N THR A 102 3.99 -23.90 -12.59
CA THR A 102 4.83 -23.50 -13.72
C THR A 102 5.77 -22.41 -13.22
N TYR A 103 7.07 -22.67 -13.31
CA TYR A 103 8.11 -21.67 -13.20
C TYR A 103 8.45 -21.16 -14.59
N LEU A 104 8.48 -19.84 -14.73
CA LEU A 104 8.90 -19.13 -15.93
C LEU A 104 10.19 -18.37 -15.60
N TYR A 105 11.28 -18.77 -16.22
CA TYR A 105 12.61 -18.18 -16.07
C TYR A 105 12.87 -17.22 -17.22
N ILE A 106 13.10 -15.95 -16.94
CA ILE A 106 13.29 -14.90 -17.94
C ILE A 106 14.71 -14.35 -17.81
N PHE A 107 15.50 -14.48 -18.86
CA PHE A 107 16.92 -14.11 -18.87
C PHE A 107 17.09 -12.72 -19.48
N MET A 108 17.59 -11.78 -18.69
CA MET A 108 17.73 -10.39 -19.06
C MET A 108 19.19 -9.94 -18.93
N GLU A 109 19.53 -8.82 -19.58
CA GLU A 109 20.80 -8.15 -19.33
C GLU A 109 20.92 -7.71 -17.86
N TYR A 110 22.10 -7.92 -17.27
CA TYR A 110 22.36 -7.51 -15.91
C TYR A 110 22.90 -6.08 -15.88
N LEU A 111 22.11 -5.16 -15.36
CA LEU A 111 22.44 -3.73 -15.25
C LEU A 111 22.21 -3.21 -13.83
N LYS A 112 22.93 -2.14 -13.48
CA LYS A 112 22.74 -1.44 -12.20
C LYS A 112 21.54 -0.49 -12.28
N PRO A 113 20.66 -0.44 -11.27
CA PRO A 113 19.55 0.51 -11.25
C PRO A 113 20.04 1.95 -10.98
N LEU A 114 19.31 2.94 -11.46
CA LEU A 114 19.58 4.37 -11.24
C LEU A 114 19.54 4.71 -9.75
N SER A 115 18.71 4.04 -8.96
CA SER A 115 18.68 4.20 -7.50
C SER A 115 20.00 3.85 -6.82
N GLU A 116 20.79 2.91 -7.36
CA GLU A 116 22.14 2.62 -6.91
C GLU A 116 23.11 3.72 -7.39
N LEU A 117 23.02 4.13 -8.65
CA LEU A 117 23.90 5.17 -9.20
C LEU A 117 23.80 6.48 -8.41
N VAL A 118 22.58 6.93 -8.11
CA VAL A 118 22.33 8.19 -7.36
C VAL A 118 22.91 8.14 -5.94
N ARG A 119 23.03 6.94 -5.34
CA ARG A 119 23.64 6.76 -4.02
C ARG A 119 25.16 6.83 -4.05
N CYS A 120 25.78 6.36 -5.13
CA CYS A 120 27.22 6.12 -5.20
C CYS A 120 27.96 7.07 -6.14
N SER A 121 27.30 8.03 -6.79
CA SER A 121 27.92 8.94 -7.74
C SER A 121 27.27 10.33 -7.73
N GLU A 122 28.10 11.36 -7.88
CA GLU A 122 27.61 12.70 -8.19
C GLU A 122 27.04 12.73 -9.61
N LEU A 123 25.95 13.47 -9.79
CA LEU A 123 25.35 13.75 -11.09
C LEU A 123 25.44 15.24 -11.38
N ASN A 124 25.76 15.57 -12.62
CA ASN A 124 25.63 16.93 -13.13
C ASN A 124 24.34 17.09 -13.96
N CYS A 125 24.04 18.32 -14.36
CA CYS A 125 22.84 18.62 -15.15
C CYS A 125 22.84 17.88 -16.50
N GLU A 126 24.00 17.70 -17.15
CA GLU A 126 24.14 16.93 -18.39
C GLU A 126 23.74 15.45 -18.22
N ASP A 127 24.09 14.83 -17.10
CA ASP A 127 23.64 13.47 -16.76
C ASP A 127 22.11 13.40 -16.67
N VAL A 128 21.48 14.36 -15.98
CA VAL A 128 20.01 14.39 -15.84
C VAL A 128 19.32 14.68 -17.16
N ILE A 129 19.90 15.55 -17.99
CA ILE A 129 19.43 15.78 -19.36
C ILE A 129 19.44 14.46 -20.14
N GLN A 130 20.51 13.68 -20.06
CA GLN A 130 20.63 12.40 -20.76
C GLN A 130 19.64 11.35 -20.24
N ILE A 131 19.41 11.28 -18.92
CA ILE A 131 18.36 10.43 -18.33
C ILE A 131 17.00 10.79 -18.92
N GLY A 132 16.65 12.08 -18.95
CA GLY A 132 15.37 12.55 -19.51
C GLY A 132 15.22 12.19 -20.99
N LYS A 133 16.28 12.29 -21.79
CA LYS A 133 16.29 11.93 -23.21
C LYS A 133 16.08 10.43 -23.42
N ASP A 134 16.92 9.61 -22.79
CA ASP A 134 16.93 8.16 -23.00
C ASP A 134 15.61 7.53 -22.54
N ILE A 135 15.08 7.97 -21.39
CA ILE A 135 13.82 7.42 -20.86
C ILE A 135 12.61 7.95 -21.61
N ALA A 136 12.60 9.21 -22.06
CA ALA A 136 11.52 9.67 -22.94
C ALA A 136 11.53 8.90 -24.29
N GLN A 137 12.70 8.55 -24.81
CA GLN A 137 12.80 7.71 -26.01
C GLN A 137 12.32 6.27 -25.77
N ALA A 138 12.61 5.69 -24.60
CA ALA A 138 12.03 4.42 -24.16
C ALA A 138 10.50 4.49 -24.11
N LEU A 139 9.94 5.59 -23.58
CA LEU A 139 8.50 5.78 -23.50
C LEU A 139 7.84 5.96 -24.86
N ILE A 140 8.49 6.63 -25.83
CA ILE A 140 7.99 6.68 -27.21
C ILE A 140 7.82 5.26 -27.77
N ILE A 141 8.86 4.41 -27.63
CA ILE A 141 8.81 3.01 -28.08
C ILE A 141 7.66 2.26 -27.39
N CYS A 142 7.49 2.45 -26.08
CA CYS A 142 6.38 1.84 -25.34
C CYS A 142 5.02 2.31 -25.87
N HIS A 143 4.82 3.63 -26.00
CA HIS A 143 3.54 4.24 -26.35
C HIS A 143 3.12 3.94 -27.80
N GLU A 144 4.07 3.86 -28.74
CA GLU A 144 3.87 3.43 -30.12
C GLU A 144 3.44 1.95 -30.21
N ASN A 145 3.88 1.13 -29.26
CA ASN A 145 3.50 -0.28 -29.12
C ASN A 145 2.32 -0.50 -28.15
N HIS A 146 1.60 0.57 -27.80
CA HIS A 146 0.45 0.54 -26.90
C HIS A 146 0.73 0.04 -25.47
N ILE A 147 1.96 0.20 -25.00
CA ILE A 147 2.40 -0.17 -23.65
C ILE A 147 2.35 1.06 -22.75
N LEU A 148 1.65 0.96 -21.62
CA LEU A 148 1.73 1.91 -20.51
C LEU A 148 2.55 1.29 -19.38
N HIS A 149 3.66 1.93 -18.97
CA HIS A 149 4.61 1.31 -18.03
C HIS A 149 4.05 1.23 -16.60
N ARG A 150 3.43 2.32 -16.12
CA ARG A 150 2.71 2.42 -14.83
C ARG A 150 3.55 2.32 -13.56
N ASP A 151 4.84 2.00 -13.67
CA ASP A 151 5.75 1.86 -12.51
C ASP A 151 7.14 2.43 -12.85
N ILE A 152 7.17 3.66 -13.37
CA ILE A 152 8.43 4.34 -13.70
C ILE A 152 9.00 4.94 -12.40
N LYS A 153 10.15 4.41 -11.98
CA LYS A 153 10.89 4.80 -10.78
C LYS A 153 12.37 4.53 -10.97
N PRO A 154 13.27 5.11 -10.15
CA PRO A 154 14.72 4.91 -10.28
C PRO A 154 15.17 3.44 -10.22
N ASP A 155 14.46 2.56 -9.52
CA ASP A 155 14.78 1.13 -9.47
C ASP A 155 14.50 0.37 -10.78
N ASN A 156 13.61 0.92 -11.61
CA ASN A 156 13.21 0.34 -12.91
C ASN A 156 13.91 1.04 -14.09
N ILE A 157 14.80 1.99 -13.81
CA ILE A 157 15.69 2.62 -14.79
C ILE A 157 17.09 2.09 -14.55
N PHE A 158 17.74 1.59 -15.60
CA PHE A 158 19.01 0.88 -15.52
C PHE A 158 20.10 1.59 -16.30
N VAL A 159 21.35 1.44 -15.87
CA VAL A 159 22.52 2.11 -16.46
C VAL A 159 23.39 1.08 -17.15
N SER A 160 23.67 1.27 -18.44
CA SER A 160 24.30 0.24 -19.28
C SER A 160 25.84 0.17 -19.21
N GLU A 161 26.52 1.21 -18.72
CA GLU A 161 27.99 1.27 -18.72
C GLU A 161 28.55 1.27 -17.29
N LYS A 162 29.49 0.34 -17.04
CA LYS A 162 30.09 0.13 -15.71
C LYS A 162 30.99 1.30 -15.31
N GLU A 163 31.66 2.00 -16.23
CA GLU A 163 32.55 3.14 -15.94
C GLU A 163 32.69 4.10 -17.15
N GLY A 164 32.51 5.42 -16.95
CA GLY A 164 32.70 6.45 -17.98
C GLY A 164 31.67 7.59 -17.97
N ARG A 165 31.91 8.64 -18.78
CA ARG A 165 31.01 9.82 -18.91
C ARG A 165 29.91 9.67 -19.98
N ASN A 166 29.81 8.52 -20.64
CA ASN A 166 28.80 8.25 -21.69
C ASN A 166 27.74 7.25 -21.23
N ARG A 167 27.25 7.40 -20.00
CA ARG A 167 26.19 6.55 -19.43
C ARG A 167 24.96 6.57 -20.33
N LYS A 168 24.39 5.39 -20.58
CA LYS A 168 23.10 5.23 -21.27
C LYS A 168 22.10 4.63 -20.30
N TYR A 169 20.87 5.10 -20.39
CA TYR A 169 19.80 4.71 -19.49
C TYR A 169 18.76 3.87 -20.22
N LYS A 170 18.32 2.80 -19.59
CA LYS A 170 17.35 1.86 -20.13
C LYS A 170 16.16 1.70 -19.20
N LEU A 171 14.97 1.60 -19.75
CA LEU A 171 13.75 1.29 -18.99
C LEU A 171 13.56 -0.23 -18.94
N GLY A 172 13.23 -0.75 -17.75
CA GLY A 172 12.97 -2.17 -17.52
C GLY A 172 11.84 -2.40 -16.52
N ASP A 173 11.59 -3.68 -16.22
CA ASP A 173 10.50 -4.14 -15.36
C ASP A 173 9.09 -3.66 -15.78
N PHE A 174 8.68 -4.09 -16.98
CA PHE A 174 7.33 -3.87 -17.53
C PHE A 174 6.20 -4.49 -16.69
N GLY A 175 6.54 -5.27 -15.67
CA GLY A 175 5.57 -5.85 -14.76
C GLY A 175 4.85 -7.06 -15.34
N ILE A 176 5.58 -7.99 -15.96
CA ILE A 176 5.06 -9.29 -16.45
C ILE A 176 4.24 -10.02 -15.37
N SER A 177 4.61 -9.92 -14.10
CA SER A 177 3.84 -10.51 -13.00
C SER A 177 2.58 -9.71 -12.60
N LYS A 178 2.28 -8.57 -13.24
CA LYS A 178 1.09 -7.74 -12.94
C LYS A 178 -0.22 -8.40 -13.35
N ARG A 179 -0.23 -9.33 -14.32
CA ARG A 179 -1.44 -10.12 -14.65
C ARG A 179 -1.78 -11.14 -13.57
N LEU A 180 -0.78 -11.77 -12.95
CA LEU A 180 -0.96 -12.62 -11.76
C LEU A 180 -1.62 -11.84 -10.61
N LYS A 181 -1.36 -10.53 -10.55
CA LYS A 181 -1.95 -9.57 -9.60
C LYS A 181 -3.32 -9.01 -10.00
N GLN A 182 -3.74 -9.17 -11.26
CA GLN A 182 -5.04 -8.69 -11.76
C GLN A 182 -6.14 -9.74 -11.59
N ASN A 183 -5.74 -11.01 -11.65
CA ASN A 183 -6.58 -12.20 -11.51
C ASN A 183 -6.89 -12.56 -10.05
N GLU A 184 -6.11 -12.03 -9.13
CA GLU A 184 -6.48 -11.86 -7.74
C GLU A 184 -6.86 -10.39 -7.55
N MET A 185 -8.05 -10.09 -7.04
CA MET A 185 -8.40 -8.68 -6.77
C MET A 185 -7.36 -8.09 -5.80
N ALA A 186 -6.61 -7.11 -6.32
CA ALA A 186 -5.69 -6.21 -5.63
C ALA A 186 -4.54 -6.89 -4.86
N SER A 187 -3.42 -7.17 -5.53
CA SER A 187 -2.17 -7.36 -4.80
C SER A 187 -0.97 -6.72 -5.50
N THR A 188 -0.20 -5.94 -4.74
CA THR A 188 1.15 -5.45 -5.06
C THR A 188 1.27 -4.39 -6.17
N LEU A 189 0.87 -3.16 -5.84
CA LEU A 189 1.70 -2.00 -6.21
C LEU A 189 3.00 -2.11 -5.42
N LYS A 190 3.91 -2.94 -5.97
CA LYS A 190 5.22 -3.23 -5.42
C LYS A 190 6.12 -2.02 -5.68
N GLY A 191 5.88 -0.97 -4.93
CA GLY A 191 6.55 0.32 -5.03
C GLY A 191 5.71 1.35 -4.29
N THR A 192 6.33 2.09 -3.38
CA THR A 192 5.74 3.28 -2.78
C THR A 192 5.15 4.14 -3.91
N PRO A 193 3.90 4.64 -3.84
CA PRO A 193 3.24 5.42 -4.92
C PRO A 193 3.90 6.78 -5.21
N MET A 194 5.12 6.99 -4.72
CA MET A 194 5.88 8.24 -4.70
C MET A 194 6.03 8.88 -6.08
N TYR A 195 6.21 8.05 -7.11
CA TYR A 195 6.40 8.49 -8.49
C TYR A 195 5.12 8.53 -9.32
N MET A 196 3.99 8.12 -8.76
CA MET A 196 2.74 8.03 -9.53
C MET A 196 2.15 9.39 -9.78
N ALA A 197 1.55 9.53 -10.97
CA ALA A 197 0.72 10.67 -11.28
C ALA A 197 -0.51 10.72 -10.35
N PRO A 198 -0.99 11.92 -9.96
CA PRO A 198 -2.12 12.05 -9.05
C PRO A 198 -3.34 11.30 -9.54
N GLU A 199 -3.62 11.36 -10.84
CA GLU A 199 -4.73 10.63 -11.43
C GLU A 199 -4.56 9.11 -11.26
N VAL A 200 -3.38 8.54 -11.54
CA VAL A 200 -3.13 7.09 -11.43
C VAL A 200 -3.36 6.61 -10.00
N PHE A 201 -2.88 7.37 -9.01
CA PHE A 201 -3.13 7.10 -7.59
C PHE A 201 -4.62 7.24 -7.20
N MET A 202 -5.36 8.14 -7.86
CA MET A 202 -6.76 8.44 -7.53
C MET A 202 -7.80 7.46 -8.08
N GLY A 203 -7.40 6.43 -8.84
CA GLY A 203 -8.21 5.24 -9.18
C GLY A 203 -9.67 5.47 -9.65
N ARG A 204 -9.94 5.85 -10.92
CA ARG A 204 -11.25 5.66 -11.58
C ARG A 204 -11.27 4.38 -12.42
N LYS A 205 -12.40 3.68 -12.35
CA LYS A 205 -12.76 2.38 -12.96
C LYS A 205 -12.78 2.31 -14.50
N ASP A 206 -12.17 3.26 -15.21
CA ASP A 206 -12.23 3.29 -16.66
C ASP A 206 -10.80 3.22 -17.22
N GLU A 207 -10.52 2.22 -18.05
CA GLU A 207 -9.26 2.09 -18.82
C GLU A 207 -8.96 3.31 -19.72
N ARG A 208 -9.92 4.25 -19.83
CA ARG A 208 -9.78 5.55 -20.52
C ARG A 208 -9.42 6.72 -19.60
N SER A 209 -9.24 6.50 -18.29
CA SER A 209 -8.99 7.58 -17.32
C SER A 209 -7.50 7.88 -17.08
N TYR A 210 -6.60 6.97 -17.48
CA TYR A 210 -5.14 7.11 -17.44
C TYR A 210 -4.54 6.90 -18.83
N GLY A 211 -3.77 7.87 -19.30
CA GLY A 211 -3.08 7.82 -20.59
C GLY A 211 -1.58 7.81 -20.44
N TYR A 212 -0.89 7.80 -21.57
CA TYR A 212 0.57 7.91 -21.69
C TYR A 212 1.16 9.11 -20.93
N SER A 213 0.38 10.18 -20.70
CA SER A 213 0.78 11.36 -19.93
C SER A 213 1.06 11.08 -18.45
N SER A 214 0.62 9.94 -17.91
CA SER A 214 0.95 9.52 -16.54
C SER A 214 2.38 8.99 -16.39
N ASP A 215 2.88 8.29 -17.42
CA ASP A 215 4.28 7.86 -17.49
C ASP A 215 5.21 9.09 -17.60
N ILE A 216 4.78 10.11 -18.35
CA ILE A 216 5.51 11.38 -18.50
C ILE A 216 5.62 12.12 -17.17
N TYR A 217 4.55 12.19 -16.38
CA TYR A 217 4.59 12.77 -15.05
C TYR A 217 5.58 12.04 -14.14
N SER A 218 5.58 10.71 -14.19
CA SER A 218 6.48 9.87 -13.39
C SER A 218 7.96 10.16 -13.75
N LEU A 219 8.26 10.24 -15.05
CA LEU A 219 9.59 10.67 -15.53
C LEU A 219 9.93 12.09 -15.07
N ALA A 220 9.02 13.04 -15.22
CA ALA A 220 9.25 14.42 -14.81
C ALA A 220 9.52 14.55 -13.30
N LEU A 221 8.85 13.75 -12.47
CA LEU A 221 9.10 13.73 -11.04
C LEU A 221 10.48 13.17 -10.69
N ILE A 222 10.95 12.15 -11.40
CA ILE A 222 12.33 11.65 -11.25
C ILE A 222 13.34 12.75 -11.60
N LEU A 223 13.17 13.40 -12.75
CA LEU A 223 14.08 14.48 -13.18
C LEU A 223 14.05 15.67 -12.21
N TYR A 224 12.87 15.99 -11.68
CA TYR A 224 12.71 17.00 -10.62
C TYR A 224 13.56 16.63 -9.41
N VAL A 225 13.39 15.41 -8.87
CA VAL A 225 14.11 14.92 -7.68
C VAL A 225 15.62 15.00 -7.89
N LEU A 226 16.11 14.58 -9.06
CA LEU A 226 17.53 14.63 -9.41
C LEU A 226 18.08 16.07 -9.49
N LEU A 227 17.27 17.04 -9.92
CA LEU A 227 17.62 18.47 -9.97
C LEU A 227 17.33 19.20 -8.64
N ASN A 228 16.93 18.48 -7.60
CA ASN A 228 16.47 19.03 -6.33
C ASN A 228 17.15 18.37 -5.12
N ASP A 229 18.45 18.06 -5.21
CA ASP A 229 19.22 17.38 -4.15
C ASP A 229 18.57 16.07 -3.68
N ASN A 230 18.04 15.28 -4.61
CA ASN A 230 17.29 14.05 -4.36
C ASN A 230 16.06 14.24 -3.45
N ARG A 231 15.48 15.45 -3.42
CA ARG A 231 14.27 15.73 -2.65
C ARG A 231 13.04 15.82 -3.54
N PHE A 232 12.00 15.11 -3.15
CA PHE A 232 10.68 15.27 -3.73
C PHE A 232 10.16 16.71 -3.59
N PRO A 233 9.30 17.15 -4.53
CA PRO A 233 8.67 18.44 -4.38
C PRO A 233 7.91 18.56 -3.07
N PHE A 234 7.94 19.78 -2.50
CA PHE A 234 7.34 20.18 -1.22
C PHE A 234 8.04 19.70 0.05
N LEU A 235 9.12 18.92 -0.06
CA LEU A 235 10.01 18.70 1.08
C LEU A 235 10.80 19.98 1.40
N PRO A 236 11.29 20.14 2.65
CA PRO A 236 12.21 21.23 2.98
C PRO A 236 13.43 21.25 2.05
N ASP A 237 13.96 22.43 1.72
CA ASP A 237 15.15 22.55 0.90
C ASP A 237 16.39 22.01 1.64
N TYR A 238 17.32 21.37 0.94
CA TYR A 238 18.61 20.99 1.54
C TYR A 238 19.34 22.24 2.07
N PRO A 239 20.02 22.20 3.24
CA PRO A 239 20.30 21.03 4.09
C PRO A 239 19.28 20.78 5.21
N ILE A 240 18.08 21.37 5.16
CA ILE A 240 17.08 21.23 6.23
C ILE A 240 16.72 19.74 6.39
N GLU A 241 16.75 19.22 7.60
CA GLU A 241 16.38 17.84 7.89
C GLU A 241 14.91 17.57 7.50
N ILE A 242 14.64 16.38 6.97
CA ILE A 242 13.28 15.96 6.58
C ILE A 242 12.64 15.30 7.79
N LEU A 243 11.50 15.82 8.25
CA LEU A 243 10.70 15.17 9.28
C LEU A 243 9.67 14.23 8.62
N PRO A 244 9.22 13.16 9.30
CA PRO A 244 8.21 12.24 8.74
C PRO A 244 6.91 12.93 8.29
N GLU A 245 6.51 14.00 8.99
CA GLU A 245 5.34 14.82 8.64
C GLU A 245 5.50 15.54 7.29
N ASP A 246 6.73 15.92 6.93
CA ASP A 246 7.04 16.60 5.67
C ASP A 246 6.80 15.69 4.47
N GLU A 247 7.16 14.42 4.58
CA GLU A 247 6.94 13.45 3.50
C GLU A 247 5.46 13.23 3.23
N THR A 248 4.68 13.08 4.30
CA THR A 248 3.22 12.94 4.23
C THR A 248 2.57 14.19 3.64
N LEU A 249 2.98 15.37 4.09
CA LEU A 249 2.48 16.64 3.56
C LEU A 249 2.86 16.83 2.09
N ALA A 250 4.10 16.52 1.73
CA ALA A 250 4.61 16.64 0.38
C ALA A 250 3.88 15.70 -0.58
N PHE A 251 3.69 14.44 -0.18
CA PHE A 251 2.89 13.47 -0.90
C PHE A 251 1.44 13.95 -1.07
N SER A 252 0.81 14.41 0.01
CA SER A 252 -0.56 14.95 -0.02
C SER A 252 -0.71 16.13 -0.99
N LYS A 253 0.26 17.07 -0.99
CA LYS A 253 0.25 18.22 -1.92
C LYS A 253 0.36 17.76 -3.37
N ARG A 254 1.23 16.79 -3.69
CA ARG A 254 1.31 16.19 -5.03
C ARG A 254 -0.01 15.52 -5.43
N MET A 255 -0.61 14.72 -4.55
CA MET A 255 -1.88 14.03 -4.82
C MET A 255 -3.10 14.96 -4.90
N LYS A 256 -2.96 16.23 -4.49
CA LYS A 256 -3.95 17.30 -4.73
C LYS A 256 -3.72 18.03 -6.05
N GLY A 257 -2.71 17.67 -6.82
CA GLY A 257 -2.33 18.35 -8.05
C GLY A 257 -1.76 19.75 -7.82
N ILE A 258 -1.26 20.04 -6.61
CA ILE A 258 -0.60 21.32 -6.34
C ILE A 258 0.71 21.32 -7.14
N LEU A 259 0.90 22.38 -7.93
CA LEU A 259 2.10 22.53 -8.73
C LEU A 259 3.31 22.88 -7.83
N PRO A 260 4.43 22.17 -7.96
CA PRO A 260 5.59 22.44 -7.12
C PRO A 260 6.36 23.68 -7.55
N LYS A 261 7.17 24.21 -6.63
CA LYS A 261 8.21 25.20 -6.99
C LYS A 261 9.25 24.56 -7.90
N LYS A 262 9.93 25.37 -8.70
CA LYS A 262 11.03 24.93 -9.58
C LYS A 262 12.15 24.24 -8.77
N PRO A 263 12.78 23.17 -9.29
CA PRO A 263 13.91 22.52 -8.64
C PRO A 263 15.07 23.50 -8.41
N ILE A 264 15.75 23.40 -7.27
CA ILE A 264 16.79 24.35 -6.87
C ILE A 264 17.99 24.41 -7.82
N HIS A 265 18.35 23.29 -8.46
CA HIS A 265 19.50 23.21 -9.37
C HIS A 265 19.10 23.18 -10.85
N ALA A 266 17.79 23.24 -11.16
CA ALA A 266 17.33 23.24 -12.54
C ALA A 266 17.56 24.61 -13.18
N PRO A 267 18.29 24.69 -14.31
CA PRO A 267 18.28 25.87 -15.15
C PRO A 267 16.86 26.24 -15.56
N LYS A 268 16.62 27.53 -15.81
CA LYS A 268 15.29 28.08 -16.06
C LYS A 268 14.54 27.30 -17.15
N GLU A 269 15.23 26.98 -18.23
CA GLU A 269 14.71 26.31 -19.42
C GLU A 269 14.23 24.89 -19.09
N LEU A 270 15.00 24.12 -18.32
CA LEU A 270 14.58 22.78 -17.89
C LEU A 270 13.46 22.84 -16.85
N ALA A 271 13.53 23.80 -15.94
CA ALA A 271 12.52 23.98 -14.89
C ALA A 271 11.13 24.27 -15.46
N GLU A 272 11.04 25.04 -16.55
CA GLU A 272 9.77 25.32 -17.25
C GLU A 272 9.18 24.07 -17.91
N VAL A 273 10.02 23.19 -18.47
CA VAL A 273 9.56 21.90 -19.03
C VAL A 273 9.04 21.00 -17.91
N LEU A 274 9.74 20.89 -16.77
CA LEU A 274 9.29 20.09 -15.64
C LEU A 274 8.01 20.64 -14.99
N GLU A 275 7.90 21.96 -14.87
CA GLU A 275 6.69 22.64 -14.39
C GLU A 275 5.49 22.22 -15.24
N LYS A 276 5.58 22.30 -16.58
CA LYS A 276 4.51 21.85 -17.47
C LYS A 276 4.24 20.35 -17.34
N ALA A 277 5.27 19.52 -17.28
CA ALA A 277 5.11 18.06 -17.18
C ALA A 277 4.44 17.60 -15.88
N LEU A 278 4.56 18.39 -14.81
CA LEU A 278 3.98 18.13 -13.48
C LEU A 278 2.60 18.79 -13.26
N MET A 279 2.04 19.47 -14.26
CA MET A 279 0.66 20.00 -14.20
C MET A 279 -0.37 18.87 -14.12
N ASP A 280 -1.65 19.18 -13.98
CA ASP A 280 -2.72 18.19 -14.13
C ASP A 280 -2.68 17.50 -15.51
N LYS A 281 -3.33 16.35 -15.61
CA LYS A 281 -3.24 15.46 -16.77
C LYS A 281 -3.65 16.12 -18.09
N ASP A 282 -4.58 17.08 -18.04
CA ASP A 282 -5.16 17.70 -19.24
C ASP A 282 -4.26 18.85 -19.75
N ASN A 283 -3.42 19.40 -18.87
CA ASN A 283 -2.54 20.53 -19.18
C ASN A 283 -1.06 20.16 -19.37
N ARG A 284 -0.64 18.95 -18.95
CA ARG A 284 0.73 18.46 -19.18
C ARG A 284 0.95 17.95 -20.62
N TYR A 285 2.18 17.55 -20.94
CA TYR A 285 2.49 16.91 -22.23
C TYR A 285 1.69 15.63 -22.41
N GLN A 286 1.11 15.45 -23.60
CA GLN A 286 0.21 14.32 -23.86
C GLN A 286 0.94 13.11 -24.44
N THR A 287 2.10 13.34 -25.07
CA THR A 287 2.92 12.28 -25.64
C THR A 287 4.38 12.40 -25.19
N ALA A 288 5.07 11.25 -25.07
CA ALA A 288 6.50 11.23 -24.73
C ALA A 288 7.35 11.99 -25.77
N LYS A 289 6.89 12.03 -27.03
CA LYS A 289 7.53 12.80 -28.10
C LYS A 289 7.47 14.30 -27.87
N GLU A 290 6.30 14.85 -27.50
CA GLU A 290 6.16 16.27 -27.15
C GLU A 290 7.06 16.66 -25.98
N PHE A 291 7.10 15.80 -24.95
CA PHE A 291 8.00 16.00 -23.81
C PHE A 291 9.47 15.99 -24.24
N LEU A 292 9.90 14.99 -25.02
CA LEU A 292 11.27 14.84 -25.50
C LEU A 292 11.71 16.03 -26.35
N ASP A 293 10.85 16.52 -27.25
CA ASP A 293 11.16 17.66 -28.11
C ASP A 293 11.34 18.94 -27.26
N ALA A 294 10.43 19.19 -26.30
CA ALA A 294 10.58 20.30 -25.38
C ALA A 294 11.83 20.18 -24.48
N TRP A 295 12.14 18.98 -24.01
CA TRP A 295 13.33 18.70 -23.20
C TRP A 295 14.63 18.94 -23.98
N ASN A 296 14.67 18.50 -25.24
CA ASN A 296 15.81 18.71 -26.14
C ASN A 296 16.00 20.20 -26.45
N ASP A 297 14.93 20.91 -26.78
CA ASP A 297 14.96 22.34 -27.07
C ASP A 297 15.46 23.15 -25.86
N ALA A 298 14.98 22.80 -24.65
CA ALA A 298 15.46 23.42 -23.43
C ALA A 298 16.95 23.13 -23.18
N ALA A 299 17.38 21.87 -23.32
CA ALA A 299 18.77 21.47 -23.14
C ALA A 299 19.75 22.13 -24.14
N GLN A 300 19.32 22.41 -25.37
CA GLN A 300 20.14 23.09 -26.37
C GLN A 300 20.40 24.57 -26.05
N ARG A 301 19.52 25.21 -25.28
CA ARG A 301 19.65 26.62 -24.89
C ARG A 301 20.56 26.83 -23.68
N LEU A 302 20.93 25.75 -22.98
CA LEU A 302 21.81 25.81 -21.81
C LEU A 302 23.25 26.09 -22.18
N THR A 303 23.90 26.89 -21.35
CA THR A 303 25.35 27.11 -21.38
C THR A 303 26.11 25.87 -20.93
N GLU A 304 27.38 25.76 -21.33
CA GLU A 304 28.26 24.68 -20.89
C GLU A 304 28.50 24.69 -19.37
N GLN A 305 28.39 25.85 -18.73
CA GLN A 305 28.49 25.96 -17.27
C GLN A 305 27.26 25.36 -16.58
N GLU A 306 26.06 25.65 -17.08
CA GLU A 306 24.82 25.07 -16.55
C GLU A 306 24.76 23.56 -16.71
N LYS A 307 25.22 23.03 -17.86
CA LYS A 307 25.29 21.57 -18.10
C LYS A 307 26.24 20.86 -17.12
N LYS A 308 27.37 21.49 -16.79
CA LYS A 308 28.39 20.90 -15.90
C LYS A 308 28.13 21.15 -14.41
N HIS A 309 27.08 21.90 -14.07
CA HIS A 309 26.69 22.14 -12.68
C HIS A 309 26.31 20.83 -11.98
N ILE A 310 26.84 20.59 -10.78
CA ILE A 310 26.54 19.39 -9.97
C ILE A 310 25.17 19.60 -9.32
N VAL A 311 24.27 18.64 -9.50
CA VAL A 311 22.86 18.73 -9.10
C VAL A 311 22.48 17.73 -8.02
N SER A 312 23.33 16.73 -7.79
CA SER A 312 23.15 15.69 -6.78
C SER A 312 24.51 15.30 -6.22
N LYS A 313 24.70 15.44 -4.90
CA LYS A 313 25.93 15.07 -4.18
C LYS A 313 25.79 13.68 -3.57
N VAL A 314 26.90 12.97 -3.45
CA VAL A 314 26.96 11.69 -2.72
C VAL A 314 26.67 11.94 -1.24
N SER A 315 25.73 11.17 -0.68
CA SER A 315 25.45 11.19 0.76
C SER A 315 26.69 10.74 1.55
N GLU A 316 27.25 11.62 2.39
CA GLU A 316 28.41 11.32 3.24
C GLU A 316 28.13 10.19 4.27
N LYS A 317 26.85 9.93 4.61
CA LYS A 317 26.46 8.88 5.57
C LYS A 317 26.72 7.45 5.07
N ASN A 318 26.97 7.24 3.77
CA ASN A 318 27.03 5.90 3.18
C ASN A 318 28.46 5.39 2.89
N VAL A 319 29.51 6.17 3.18
CA VAL A 319 30.91 5.79 2.90
C VAL A 319 31.50 4.87 4.00
N GLU A 320 30.86 4.79 5.17
CA GLU A 320 31.33 3.95 6.28
C GLU A 320 30.85 2.49 6.22
N GLU A 321 29.74 2.20 5.53
CA GLU A 321 29.21 0.83 5.43
C GLU A 321 29.89 -0.05 4.36
N GLU A 322 30.61 0.55 3.39
CA GLU A 322 31.31 -0.20 2.32
C GLU A 322 32.79 -0.47 2.60
N LYS A 323 33.33 -0.09 3.77
CA LYS A 323 34.76 -0.30 4.11
C LYS A 323 35.08 -1.54 4.95
N THR A 324 34.12 -2.42 5.23
CA THR A 324 34.40 -3.68 5.94
C THR A 324 34.03 -4.91 5.14
N ILE A 325 34.75 -5.15 4.04
CA ILE A 325 34.96 -6.50 3.51
C ILE A 325 36.43 -6.64 3.12
N PRO A 326 37.30 -7.26 3.95
CA PRO A 326 38.61 -7.70 3.48
C PRO A 326 38.49 -9.09 2.85
N HIS A 327 38.84 -9.18 1.56
CA HIS A 327 39.36 -10.39 0.95
C HIS A 327 40.72 -10.74 1.57
N GLU A 328 40.85 -11.94 2.17
CA GLU A 328 41.86 -12.99 1.83
C GLU A 328 42.13 -13.99 2.97
N GLN A 329 41.94 -15.26 2.60
CA GLN A 329 42.69 -16.51 2.88
C GLN A 329 43.51 -16.72 4.17
N GLU A 330 43.23 -17.88 4.79
CA GLU A 330 44.07 -18.85 5.52
C GLU A 330 45.28 -18.41 6.39
N GLY A 331 45.27 -18.88 7.65
CA GLY A 331 46.49 -19.37 8.29
C GLY A 331 46.82 -18.83 9.70
N ASN A 332 46.44 -19.60 10.72
CA ASN A 332 47.13 -19.82 12.01
C ASN A 332 47.81 -18.66 12.79
N SER A 333 47.37 -18.56 14.05
CA SER A 333 48.19 -18.50 15.29
C SER A 333 48.37 -17.16 16.03
N ILE A 334 48.07 -17.25 17.34
CA ILE A 334 48.72 -16.61 18.52
C ILE A 334 48.35 -15.15 18.90
N LEU A 335 47.79 -15.07 20.12
CA LEU A 335 47.87 -14.03 21.17
C LEU A 335 48.81 -12.82 20.92
N GLN A 336 48.32 -11.59 21.15
CA GLN A 336 48.76 -10.75 22.28
C GLN A 336 48.12 -9.34 22.29
N ARG A 337 47.84 -8.88 23.51
CA ARG A 337 47.47 -7.52 23.92
C ARG A 337 48.54 -6.47 23.54
N ARG A 338 48.10 -5.23 23.27
CA ARG A 338 48.69 -3.92 23.68
C ARG A 338 47.73 -2.80 23.20
N SER A 339 47.07 -2.03 24.08
CA SER A 339 47.52 -0.86 24.84
C SER A 339 47.97 0.34 23.97
N ILE A 340 47.29 1.50 24.09
CA ILE A 340 47.77 2.90 24.15
C ILE A 340 46.51 3.82 24.24
N SER A 341 46.17 4.43 25.39
CA SER A 341 46.59 5.75 25.95
C SER A 341 46.07 6.97 25.15
N LEU A 342 45.02 7.67 25.61
CA LEU A 342 44.97 8.79 26.60
C LEU A 342 45.28 10.20 26.05
N SER A 343 44.29 11.08 26.16
CA SER A 343 44.42 12.52 26.46
C SER A 343 43.10 12.95 27.13
N LYS A 344 42.99 13.15 28.45
CA LYS A 344 43.41 14.25 29.35
C LYS A 344 42.78 15.62 29.06
N THR A 345 41.80 15.98 29.90
CA THR A 345 41.49 17.32 30.44
C THR A 345 40.66 17.08 31.73
N GLU A 346 41.33 17.04 32.88
CA GLU A 346 41.38 18.07 33.93
C GLU A 346 40.10 18.21 34.79
N ILE A 347 40.30 17.93 36.08
CA ILE A 347 39.39 18.01 37.24
C ILE A 347 39.90 19.16 38.14
N PRO A 348 39.06 19.78 38.97
CA PRO A 348 39.34 19.76 40.41
C PRO A 348 38.08 19.41 41.22
N GLU A 349 38.10 18.30 41.96
CA GLU A 349 38.32 18.21 43.42
C GLU A 349 37.13 18.72 44.23
N ASP A 350 36.40 17.79 44.87
CA ASP A 350 36.31 17.86 46.34
C ASP A 350 36.06 16.49 47.00
N ARG A 351 36.62 16.36 48.20
CA ARG A 351 36.83 15.13 48.97
C ARG A 351 35.63 14.78 49.87
N ASN A 352 35.41 13.48 50.09
CA ASN A 352 35.44 12.79 51.40
C ASN A 352 34.32 11.76 51.63
N LYS A 353 34.76 10.64 52.26
CA LYS A 353 34.04 9.74 53.19
C LYS A 353 33.06 8.71 52.58
N VAL A 354 32.92 7.49 53.07
CA VAL A 354 33.69 6.55 53.91
C VAL A 354 32.80 5.29 53.99
N THR A 355 33.43 4.12 54.12
CA THR A 355 32.92 2.81 54.60
C THR A 355 31.95 1.96 53.76
N ASN A 356 32.52 0.83 53.31
CA ASN A 356 31.94 -0.52 53.30
C ASN A 356 31.16 -0.86 54.57
N ILE A 357 30.17 -1.76 54.47
CA ILE A 357 30.02 -2.97 55.30
C ILE A 357 29.02 -3.91 54.61
N ILE A 358 29.50 -5.12 54.28
CA ILE A 358 28.75 -6.36 54.05
C ILE A 358 28.55 -7.02 55.42
N PRO A 359 27.54 -7.89 55.60
CA PRO A 359 27.93 -9.22 56.04
C PRO A 359 27.23 -10.38 55.29
N ASP A 360 28.04 -11.41 55.11
CA ASP A 360 27.80 -12.72 54.53
C ASP A 360 27.05 -13.71 55.44
N ASN A 361 26.70 -14.85 54.81
CA ASN A 361 26.42 -16.21 55.31
C ASN A 361 24.97 -16.49 55.74
N ILE A 362 24.36 -17.65 55.39
CA ILE A 362 24.82 -19.02 55.63
C ILE A 362 24.28 -20.04 54.58
N ASN A 363 25.13 -21.02 54.28
CA ASN A 363 24.99 -22.35 53.65
C ASN A 363 23.65 -23.12 53.70
N GLY A 364 23.49 -24.02 52.71
CA GLY A 364 22.98 -25.39 52.93
C GLY A 364 21.99 -25.87 51.87
N GLY A 365 22.36 -26.89 51.08
CA GLY A 365 21.60 -27.36 49.93
C GLY A 365 20.62 -28.50 50.18
N GLU A 366 19.86 -28.86 49.14
CA GLU A 366 19.47 -30.21 48.67
C GLU A 366 18.41 -30.09 47.53
N ILE A 367 18.50 -30.99 46.53
CA ILE A 367 17.61 -31.16 45.36
C ILE A 367 17.07 -32.61 45.43
N PRO A 368 15.94 -33.05 44.81
CA PRO A 368 14.56 -32.56 44.72
C PRO A 368 13.56 -33.62 45.30
N PRO A 369 12.23 -33.54 45.05
CA PRO A 369 11.66 -34.50 44.09
C PRO A 369 10.53 -33.93 43.19
N SER A 370 10.36 -34.56 42.02
CA SER A 370 9.25 -34.34 41.07
C SER A 370 7.96 -35.10 41.50
N PRO A 371 6.86 -35.07 40.72
CA PRO A 371 5.63 -34.35 41.02
C PRO A 371 4.49 -35.25 41.54
N ILE A 372 3.62 -34.71 42.39
CA ILE A 372 2.38 -35.37 42.85
C ILE A 372 1.20 -34.88 41.98
N PRO A 373 0.29 -35.78 41.53
CA PRO A 373 -0.69 -35.50 40.49
C PRO A 373 -1.94 -34.78 41.02
N ILE A 374 -2.48 -33.85 40.23
CA ILE A 374 -3.73 -33.13 40.52
C ILE A 374 -4.92 -33.91 39.92
N PRO A 375 -6.02 -34.13 40.66
CA PRO A 375 -7.11 -35.01 40.26
C PRO A 375 -8.09 -34.36 39.27
N LYS A 376 -8.64 -35.19 38.37
CA LYS A 376 -9.84 -34.88 37.55
C LYS A 376 -11.08 -34.81 38.46
N PRO A 377 -11.98 -33.85 38.25
CA PRO A 377 -13.38 -34.02 38.62
C PRO A 377 -14.19 -34.43 37.37
N ASN A 378 -14.61 -35.70 37.35
CA ASN A 378 -15.84 -36.11 36.69
C ASN A 378 -17.01 -35.76 37.62
N LEU A 379 -18.03 -35.08 37.13
CA LEU A 379 -19.37 -35.16 37.70
C LEU A 379 -20.39 -35.04 36.58
N GLU A 380 -21.14 -36.12 36.44
CA GLU A 380 -22.24 -36.32 35.50
C GLU A 380 -23.49 -35.50 35.92
N ILE A 381 -24.08 -34.87 34.90
CA ILE A 381 -25.48 -34.51 34.58
C ILE A 381 -26.56 -34.82 35.65
N PRO A 382 -27.54 -33.91 35.79
CA PRO A 382 -28.92 -34.32 35.48
C PRO A 382 -29.60 -33.37 34.50
N GLY A 383 -30.23 -33.95 33.48
CA GLY A 383 -31.11 -33.24 32.57
C GLY A 383 -32.42 -32.94 33.26
N ASP A 384 -32.90 -31.71 33.07
CA ASP A 384 -34.30 -31.38 33.19
C ASP A 384 -34.66 -30.34 32.12
N GLU A 385 -35.66 -30.69 31.33
CA GLU A 385 -36.31 -29.87 30.33
C GLU A 385 -36.94 -28.62 30.97
N ILE A 386 -36.50 -27.42 30.59
CA ILE A 386 -37.25 -26.19 30.85
C ILE A 386 -37.80 -25.66 29.52
N LYS A 387 -39.10 -25.85 29.36
CA LYS A 387 -39.96 -25.33 28.29
C LYS A 387 -39.85 -23.80 28.16
N PRO A 388 -39.82 -23.23 26.94
CA PRO A 388 -39.87 -21.78 26.77
C PRO A 388 -41.25 -21.24 27.17
N LYS A 389 -41.25 -20.18 27.99
CA LYS A 389 -42.45 -19.40 28.34
C LYS A 389 -43.03 -18.73 27.09
N ASN A 390 -44.16 -19.27 26.63
CA ASN A 390 -45.06 -18.62 25.68
C ASN A 390 -45.57 -17.28 26.25
N GLY A 391 -45.36 -16.17 25.55
CA GLY A 391 -45.91 -14.89 26.02
C GLY A 391 -45.75 -13.62 25.18
N ILE A 392 -45.08 -13.63 24.02
CA ILE A 392 -44.89 -12.39 23.22
C ILE A 392 -45.31 -12.55 21.73
N TRP A 393 -45.53 -13.77 21.25
CA TRP A 393 -45.87 -14.03 19.83
C TRP A 393 -47.35 -13.91 19.45
N LYS A 394 -48.23 -13.40 20.33
CA LYS A 394 -49.66 -13.18 20.01
C LYS A 394 -50.05 -11.74 19.71
N ILE A 395 -49.17 -10.76 19.92
CA ILE A 395 -49.46 -9.34 19.61
C ILE A 395 -48.86 -8.92 18.25
N VAL A 396 -47.76 -9.54 17.81
CA VAL A 396 -47.10 -9.17 16.54
C VAL A 396 -47.80 -9.75 15.30
N LEU A 397 -48.51 -10.88 15.41
CA LEU A 397 -49.25 -11.45 14.28
C LEU A 397 -50.59 -10.74 13.98
N SER A 398 -51.16 -9.99 14.93
CA SER A 398 -52.44 -9.30 14.74
C SER A 398 -52.28 -7.98 13.98
N SER A 399 -51.15 -7.29 14.14
CA SER A 399 -50.91 -5.98 13.51
C SER A 399 -50.50 -6.09 12.05
N PHE A 400 -49.79 -7.17 11.68
CA PHE A 400 -49.35 -7.40 10.31
C PHE A 400 -50.51 -7.86 9.40
N LEU A 401 -51.45 -8.65 9.93
CA LEU A 401 -52.62 -9.09 9.18
C LEU A 401 -53.59 -7.93 8.89
N LEU A 402 -53.70 -6.95 9.80
CA LEU A 402 -54.57 -5.78 9.60
C LEU A 402 -54.06 -4.83 8.50
N VAL A 403 -52.75 -4.62 8.42
CA VAL A 403 -52.12 -3.78 7.38
C VAL A 403 -52.23 -4.42 6.01
N VAL A 404 -52.01 -5.74 5.93
CA VAL A 404 -52.17 -6.50 4.66
C VAL A 404 -53.64 -6.49 4.19
N ILE A 405 -54.62 -6.60 5.10
CA ILE A 405 -56.04 -6.51 4.75
C ILE A 405 -56.41 -5.09 4.26
N ILE A 406 -55.88 -4.03 4.87
CA ILE A 406 -56.15 -2.64 4.43
C ILE A 406 -55.58 -2.37 3.04
N VAL A 407 -54.34 -2.81 2.77
CA VAL A 407 -53.69 -2.62 1.45
C VAL A 407 -54.40 -3.44 0.37
N VAL A 408 -54.83 -4.66 0.68
CA VAL A 408 -55.58 -5.51 -0.27
C VAL A 408 -56.99 -4.97 -0.53
N VAL A 409 -57.66 -4.34 0.46
CA VAL A 409 -58.98 -3.70 0.25
C VAL A 409 -58.88 -2.43 -0.60
N ILE A 410 -57.79 -1.67 -0.49
CA ILE A 410 -57.55 -0.47 -1.33
C ILE A 410 -57.25 -0.88 -2.78
N ILE A 411 -56.53 -1.99 -3.00
CA ILE A 411 -56.19 -2.46 -4.34
C ILE A 411 -57.39 -3.17 -5.03
N ILE A 412 -58.26 -3.84 -4.27
CA ILE A 412 -59.42 -4.56 -4.83
C ILE A 412 -60.63 -3.64 -5.10
N ARG A 413 -60.77 -2.50 -4.41
CA ARG A 413 -61.86 -1.55 -4.65
C ARG A 413 -61.39 -0.34 -5.45
N GLY A 414 -61.21 -0.55 -6.75
CA GLY A 414 -60.97 0.53 -7.70
C GLY A 414 -62.03 1.65 -7.57
N PHE A 415 -61.59 2.82 -7.11
CA PHE A 415 -62.38 4.05 -7.10
C PHE A 415 -61.68 5.10 -7.98
N PRO A 416 -62.35 5.63 -9.03
CA PRO A 416 -61.82 6.73 -9.82
C PRO A 416 -62.32 8.06 -9.25
N LEU A 417 -61.47 9.09 -9.21
CA LEU A 417 -61.93 10.48 -9.05
C LEU A 417 -61.24 11.39 -10.07
N ASN A 418 -62.02 11.69 -11.11
CA ASN A 418 -61.92 12.86 -11.98
C ASN A 418 -62.44 14.11 -11.22
N LEU A 419 -61.89 15.29 -11.50
CA LEU A 419 -62.55 16.57 -11.90
C LEU A 419 -61.51 17.71 -11.76
N LYS A 420 -61.02 18.30 -12.85
CA LYS A 420 -61.54 19.42 -13.68
C LYS A 420 -61.40 20.84 -13.07
N PHE A 421 -60.72 21.66 -13.89
CA PHE A 421 -60.53 23.10 -13.86
C PHE A 421 -61.80 23.94 -13.62
N ALA A 422 -61.62 25.11 -12.99
CA ALA A 422 -62.46 26.28 -13.15
C ALA A 422 -61.60 27.57 -13.20
N THR A 423 -61.79 28.35 -14.26
CA THR A 423 -61.22 29.69 -14.51
C THR A 423 -62.16 30.79 -14.02
N LYS A 424 -61.62 31.95 -13.61
CA LYS A 424 -62.23 33.27 -13.89
C LYS A 424 -61.25 34.43 -13.73
N ASN A 425 -61.30 35.33 -14.73
CA ASN A 425 -60.49 36.52 -15.00
C ASN A 425 -60.76 37.71 -14.07
N SER A 426 -59.78 38.62 -13.88
CA SER A 426 -59.73 39.92 -14.60
C SER A 426 -58.86 41.02 -13.92
N SER A 427 -58.04 41.67 -14.77
CA SER A 427 -57.71 43.11 -14.89
C SER A 427 -56.70 43.85 -14.00
N ASN A 428 -55.90 44.66 -14.72
CA ASN A 428 -55.01 45.80 -14.38
C ASN A 428 -53.55 45.39 -14.10
N GLY A 429 -52.58 45.65 -14.99
CA GLY A 429 -52.04 46.97 -15.40
C GLY A 429 -50.82 47.24 -14.51
N GLU A 430 -49.57 47.26 -14.96
CA GLU A 430 -48.95 48.27 -15.82
C GLU A 430 -47.60 47.79 -16.41
N ILE A 431 -47.19 48.51 -17.44
CA ILE A 431 -46.03 48.37 -18.31
C ILE A 431 -44.91 49.30 -17.83
N GLU A 432 -43.66 48.84 -17.78
CA GLU A 432 -42.46 49.66 -18.12
C GLU A 432 -41.31 48.68 -18.48
N LYS A 433 -41.06 48.40 -19.77
CA LYS A 433 -40.21 49.11 -20.76
C LYS A 433 -38.70 49.00 -20.52
N THR A 434 -38.06 48.24 -21.43
CA THR A 434 -36.79 48.49 -22.17
C THR A 434 -35.51 48.68 -21.36
N GLN A 435 -34.35 48.12 -21.71
CA GLN A 435 -33.74 48.13 -23.05
C GLN A 435 -32.53 47.17 -23.09
N ILE A 436 -32.39 46.45 -24.20
CA ILE A 436 -31.20 45.72 -24.61
C ILE A 436 -30.25 46.74 -25.24
N ILE A 437 -29.00 46.81 -24.78
CA ILE A 437 -27.88 47.40 -25.52
C ILE A 437 -26.72 46.41 -25.47
N THR A 438 -26.32 45.97 -26.65
CA THR A 438 -25.10 45.23 -26.97
C THR A 438 -23.89 46.16 -26.92
N GLU A 439 -22.78 45.74 -26.30
CA GLU A 439 -21.41 46.11 -26.70
C GLU A 439 -20.38 45.23 -25.95
N ALA A 440 -19.31 44.84 -26.66
CA ALA A 440 -18.11 44.17 -26.16
C ALA A 440 -16.89 45.07 -26.48
N PRO A 441 -15.65 44.70 -26.11
CA PRO A 441 -15.09 44.45 -24.77
C PRO A 441 -14.03 45.53 -24.41
N THR A 442 -13.68 45.72 -23.14
CA THR A 442 -12.44 46.42 -22.74
C THR A 442 -11.77 45.80 -21.52
N GLU A 443 -10.44 45.80 -21.56
CA GLU A 443 -9.48 45.17 -20.65
C GLU A 443 -9.41 45.76 -19.23
N ASN A 444 -8.94 44.90 -18.32
CA ASN A 444 -8.12 45.15 -17.14
C ASN A 444 -8.68 46.01 -16.00
N ARG A 445 -8.98 45.33 -14.88
CA ARG A 445 -8.26 45.56 -13.61
C ARG A 445 -8.54 44.46 -12.60
N GLU A 446 -7.45 43.89 -12.10
CA GLU A 446 -7.37 42.99 -10.96
C GLU A 446 -7.99 43.64 -9.71
N THR A 447 -8.91 42.93 -9.07
CA THR A 447 -9.15 43.07 -7.63
C THR A 447 -9.29 41.68 -7.04
N THR A 448 -8.32 41.33 -6.22
CA THR A 448 -8.21 40.15 -5.36
C THR A 448 -9.50 39.92 -4.55
N LYS A 449 -10.31 38.95 -4.98
CA LYS A 449 -11.29 38.31 -4.09
C LYS A 449 -10.56 37.23 -3.30
N LYS A 450 -10.42 37.45 -1.99
CA LYS A 450 -10.24 36.36 -1.04
C LYS A 450 -11.47 35.46 -1.16
N GLU A 451 -11.34 34.35 -1.88
CA GLU A 451 -12.30 33.26 -1.83
C GLU A 451 -12.15 32.58 -0.47
N THR A 452 -13.06 32.94 0.44
CA THR A 452 -13.40 32.12 1.59
C THR A 452 -13.91 30.79 1.03
N ILE A 453 -13.13 29.72 1.14
CA ILE A 453 -13.56 28.36 0.80
C ILE A 453 -14.67 28.00 1.80
N THR A 454 -15.92 28.21 1.41
CA THR A 454 -17.06 27.59 2.08
C THR A 454 -17.03 26.12 1.74
N LYS A 455 -16.75 25.25 2.73
CA LYS A 455 -16.95 23.80 2.59
C LYS A 455 -18.37 23.57 2.09
N GLU A 456 -18.54 22.89 0.95
CA GLU A 456 -19.86 22.40 0.56
C GLU A 456 -20.35 21.43 1.64
N VAL A 457 -21.52 21.72 2.21
CA VAL A 457 -22.18 20.87 3.20
C VAL A 457 -23.11 19.93 2.43
N LEU A 458 -22.99 18.62 2.66
CA LEU A 458 -23.89 17.65 2.06
C LEU A 458 -25.32 17.87 2.55
N GLU A 459 -26.27 17.94 1.60
CA GLU A 459 -27.69 18.07 1.90
C GLU A 459 -28.32 16.70 2.18
N ASP A 460 -29.15 16.65 3.22
CA ASP A 460 -29.97 15.49 3.55
C ASP A 460 -30.87 15.07 2.39
N THR A 461 -31.03 13.75 2.21
CA THR A 461 -32.08 13.19 1.36
C THR A 461 -33.07 12.36 2.19
N VAL A 462 -33.98 11.67 1.52
CA VAL A 462 -34.87 10.68 2.15
C VAL A 462 -34.07 9.49 2.69
N GLU A 463 -33.00 9.10 1.99
CA GLU A 463 -32.20 7.92 2.34
C GLU A 463 -30.97 8.26 3.16
N TRP A 464 -30.36 9.42 2.92
CA TRP A 464 -29.06 9.81 3.49
C TRP A 464 -29.24 10.97 4.46
N LYS A 465 -28.70 10.84 5.68
CA LYS A 465 -28.62 11.94 6.66
C LYS A 465 -27.19 12.26 7.00
N PHE A 466 -26.85 13.54 6.97
CA PHE A 466 -25.49 14.01 7.22
C PHE A 466 -25.43 14.97 8.39
N LYS A 467 -24.30 14.95 9.10
CA LYS A 467 -23.93 15.96 10.08
C LYS A 467 -22.47 16.31 9.86
N ASP A 468 -22.18 17.57 9.53
CA ASP A 468 -20.81 18.04 9.28
C ASP A 468 -20.05 17.16 8.25
N ASN A 469 -20.72 16.79 7.16
CA ASN A 469 -20.24 15.86 6.12
C ASN A 469 -19.95 14.43 6.60
N ILE A 470 -20.36 14.05 7.82
CA ILE A 470 -20.35 12.66 8.29
C ILE A 470 -21.72 12.06 8.01
N LEU A 471 -21.75 10.87 7.39
CA LEU A 471 -22.98 10.11 7.24
C LEU A 471 -23.43 9.62 8.61
N VAL A 472 -24.61 10.03 9.09
CA VAL A 472 -25.13 9.66 10.43
C VAL A 472 -26.35 8.75 10.38
N GLN A 473 -26.99 8.62 9.21
CA GLN A 473 -28.07 7.65 9.02
C GLN A 473 -28.20 7.27 7.54
N TYR A 474 -28.49 5.99 7.29
CA TYR A 474 -28.90 5.48 5.99
C TYR A 474 -30.21 4.67 6.12
N LEU A 475 -31.23 5.02 5.33
CA LEU A 475 -32.54 4.36 5.33
C LEU A 475 -32.79 3.47 4.10
N GLY A 476 -31.81 3.36 3.19
CA GLY A 476 -31.92 2.53 2.00
C GLY A 476 -31.85 1.03 2.30
N LEU A 477 -32.44 0.24 1.40
CA LEU A 477 -32.56 -1.22 1.51
C LEU A 477 -31.59 -1.98 0.57
N GLU A 478 -30.71 -1.24 -0.09
CA GLU A 478 -29.69 -1.78 -0.96
C GLU A 478 -28.73 -2.66 -0.17
N LYS A 479 -28.35 -3.77 -0.79
CA LYS A 479 -27.38 -4.72 -0.26
C LYS A 479 -25.96 -4.44 -0.76
N GLU A 480 -25.85 -3.70 -1.85
CA GLU A 480 -24.59 -3.27 -2.44
C GLU A 480 -24.65 -1.75 -2.53
N ILE A 481 -23.84 -1.07 -1.72
CA ILE A 481 -23.97 0.37 -1.49
C ILE A 481 -22.71 1.06 -1.97
N THR A 482 -22.88 2.10 -2.80
CA THR A 482 -21.82 3.10 -3.02
C THR A 482 -22.17 4.35 -2.23
N LEU A 483 -21.36 4.69 -1.23
CA LEU A 483 -21.64 5.85 -0.38
C LEU A 483 -21.45 7.17 -1.17
N PRO A 484 -22.21 8.22 -0.84
CA PRO A 484 -22.19 9.48 -1.57
C PRO A 484 -20.84 10.19 -1.45
N LYS A 485 -20.34 10.72 -2.58
CA LYS A 485 -19.10 11.51 -2.62
C LYS A 485 -19.21 12.74 -1.71
N GLY A 486 -18.09 13.17 -1.15
CA GLY A 486 -18.01 14.36 -0.30
C GLY A 486 -18.19 14.09 1.19
N ILE A 487 -18.51 12.85 1.59
CA ILE A 487 -18.50 12.48 3.00
C ILE A 487 -17.07 12.52 3.55
N GLU A 488 -16.92 13.08 4.74
CA GLU A 488 -15.66 13.12 5.50
C GLU A 488 -15.58 11.94 6.49
N GLY A 489 -16.70 11.27 6.78
CA GLY A 489 -16.74 10.13 7.70
C GLY A 489 -18.01 9.28 7.60
N ILE A 490 -17.93 8.08 8.15
CA ILE A 490 -19.08 7.20 8.41
C ILE A 490 -19.32 7.19 9.91
N GLY A 491 -20.47 7.69 10.31
CA GLY A 491 -20.83 7.90 11.70
C GLY A 491 -21.08 6.62 12.49
N GLU A 492 -21.13 6.78 13.82
CA GLU A 492 -21.35 5.68 14.74
C GLU A 492 -22.60 4.85 14.39
N GLY A 493 -22.40 3.54 14.22
CA GLY A 493 -23.49 2.56 14.06
C GLY A 493 -24.36 2.68 12.81
N VAL A 494 -23.99 3.49 11.81
CA VAL A 494 -24.85 3.80 10.64
C VAL A 494 -25.37 2.55 9.92
N PHE A 495 -24.53 1.53 9.77
CA PHE A 495 -24.87 0.25 9.13
C PHE A 495 -24.90 -0.91 10.13
N ALA A 496 -24.83 -0.66 11.44
CA ALA A 496 -24.82 -1.72 12.44
C ALA A 496 -26.03 -2.66 12.28
N ASP A 497 -25.78 -3.96 12.44
CA ASP A 497 -26.74 -5.06 12.34
C ASP A 497 -27.44 -5.17 10.96
N ARG A 498 -26.91 -4.53 9.90
CA ARG A 498 -27.35 -4.74 8.52
C ARG A 498 -26.89 -6.11 7.99
N MET A 499 -27.61 -7.14 8.40
CA MET A 499 -27.37 -8.54 8.03
C MET A 499 -27.64 -8.84 6.56
N ASP A 500 -28.27 -7.93 5.82
CA ASP A 500 -28.56 -8.02 4.39
C ASP A 500 -27.50 -7.35 3.51
N LEU A 501 -26.60 -6.56 4.10
CA LEU A 501 -25.54 -5.83 3.41
C LEU A 501 -24.46 -6.82 2.92
N ILE A 502 -24.11 -6.74 1.65
CA ILE A 502 -23.18 -7.60 0.92
C ILE A 502 -21.90 -6.84 0.56
N SER A 503 -22.03 -5.61 0.04
CA SER A 503 -20.86 -4.82 -0.34
C SER A 503 -21.04 -3.32 -0.07
N VAL A 504 -19.92 -2.65 0.25
CA VAL A 504 -19.89 -1.21 0.47
C VAL A 504 -18.68 -0.61 -0.25
N ILE A 505 -18.90 0.46 -1.00
CA ILE A 505 -17.85 1.28 -1.61
C ILE A 505 -17.82 2.62 -0.87
N VAL A 506 -16.74 2.86 -0.15
CA VAL A 506 -16.51 4.08 0.63
C VAL A 506 -15.70 5.08 -0.21
N PRO A 507 -16.23 6.28 -0.51
CA PRO A 507 -15.61 7.22 -1.44
C PRO A 507 -14.38 7.91 -0.85
N ARG A 508 -13.46 8.31 -1.73
CA ARG A 508 -12.34 9.19 -1.40
C ARG A 508 -12.85 10.49 -0.76
N GLY A 509 -12.14 10.96 0.26
CA GLY A 509 -12.56 12.08 1.10
C GLY A 509 -13.05 11.61 2.47
N THR A 510 -13.40 10.33 2.63
CA THR A 510 -13.70 9.74 3.94
C THR A 510 -12.40 9.58 4.72
N TYR A 511 -12.30 10.21 5.89
CA TYR A 511 -11.13 10.20 6.76
C TYR A 511 -11.30 9.29 7.99
N ILE A 512 -12.54 8.97 8.35
CA ILE A 512 -12.86 8.24 9.58
C ILE A 512 -14.02 7.26 9.38
N ILE A 513 -13.88 6.07 9.96
CA ILE A 513 -14.99 5.14 10.19
C ILE A 513 -15.16 5.07 11.71
N GLU A 514 -16.25 5.66 12.18
CA GLU A 514 -16.55 5.77 13.59
C GLU A 514 -16.98 4.43 14.21
N LYS A 515 -17.17 4.45 15.52
CA LYS A 515 -17.46 3.27 16.33
C LYS A 515 -18.62 2.47 15.75
N LYS A 516 -18.47 1.14 15.70
CA LYS A 516 -19.54 0.20 15.32
C LYS A 516 -20.19 0.46 13.95
N ALA A 517 -19.61 1.27 13.07
CA ALA A 517 -20.24 1.71 11.82
C ALA A 517 -20.82 0.56 10.99
N PHE A 518 -20.16 -0.60 10.94
CA PHE A 518 -20.57 -1.83 10.27
C PHE A 518 -20.65 -3.03 11.22
N GLN A 519 -20.83 -2.80 12.52
CA GLN A 519 -20.88 -3.89 13.50
C GLN A 519 -21.98 -4.90 13.13
N ASN A 520 -21.68 -6.20 13.22
CA ASN A 520 -22.56 -7.32 12.91
C ASN A 520 -23.17 -7.29 11.51
N CYS A 521 -22.55 -6.67 10.51
CA CYS A 521 -22.92 -6.88 9.11
C CYS A 521 -22.44 -8.27 8.65
N ALA A 522 -23.04 -9.34 9.15
CA ALA A 522 -22.46 -10.69 9.02
C ALA A 522 -22.37 -11.22 7.58
N ASN A 523 -23.18 -10.68 6.66
CA ASN A 523 -23.13 -11.01 5.23
C ASN A 523 -22.30 -10.02 4.40
N LEU A 524 -21.66 -9.03 5.03
CA LEU A 524 -20.78 -8.10 4.34
C LEU A 524 -19.55 -8.86 3.86
N GLU A 525 -19.48 -9.08 2.55
CA GLU A 525 -18.42 -9.84 1.89
C GLU A 525 -17.29 -8.90 1.43
N LYS A 526 -17.61 -7.66 1.06
CA LYS A 526 -16.66 -6.72 0.49
C LYS A 526 -16.83 -5.28 1.00
N VAL A 527 -15.73 -4.65 1.41
CA VAL A 527 -15.67 -3.22 1.70
C VAL A 527 -14.50 -2.60 0.93
N GLU A 528 -14.78 -1.68 0.02
CA GLU A 528 -13.76 -0.87 -0.66
C GLU A 528 -13.51 0.40 0.19
N LEU A 529 -12.42 0.39 0.98
CA LEU A 529 -11.98 1.53 1.80
C LEU A 529 -11.13 2.52 0.98
N PRO A 530 -11.22 3.84 1.20
CA PRO A 530 -10.45 4.82 0.46
C PRO A 530 -9.07 5.05 1.07
N GLU A 531 -8.11 5.44 0.23
CA GLU A 531 -6.75 5.84 0.67
C GLU A 531 -6.71 7.10 1.56
N SER A 532 -7.83 7.82 1.69
CA SER A 532 -7.92 8.97 2.60
C SER A 532 -8.22 8.56 4.04
N LEU A 533 -8.57 7.31 4.30
CA LEU A 533 -9.01 6.83 5.60
C LEU A 533 -7.85 6.80 6.59
N LYS A 534 -7.94 7.59 7.66
CA LYS A 534 -6.88 7.72 8.68
C LYS A 534 -7.12 6.87 9.91
N GLU A 535 -8.39 6.61 10.23
CA GLU A 535 -8.76 6.00 11.50
C GLU A 535 -9.94 5.04 11.33
N ILE A 536 -9.80 3.84 11.89
CA ILE A 536 -10.85 2.84 12.06
C ILE A 536 -11.09 2.67 13.55
N GLN A 537 -12.26 3.10 14.02
CA GLN A 537 -12.56 3.16 15.44
C GLN A 537 -13.06 1.82 16.00
N GLU A 538 -13.30 1.86 17.31
CA GLU A 538 -13.75 0.73 18.13
C GLU A 538 -14.91 -0.04 17.48
N SER A 539 -14.74 -1.36 17.33
CA SER A 539 -15.75 -2.28 16.79
C SER A 539 -16.28 -1.94 15.38
N ALA A 540 -15.61 -1.10 14.59
CA ALA A 540 -16.12 -0.62 13.31
C ALA A 540 -16.61 -1.74 12.37
N PHE A 541 -15.92 -2.88 12.31
CA PHE A 541 -16.28 -4.07 11.53
C PHE A 541 -16.45 -5.34 12.39
N ALA A 542 -16.65 -5.18 13.70
CA ALA A 542 -16.79 -6.32 14.60
C ALA A 542 -17.98 -7.19 14.18
N GLY A 543 -17.78 -8.50 14.02
CA GLY A 543 -18.84 -9.45 13.65
C GLY A 543 -19.19 -9.50 12.16
N CYS A 544 -18.39 -8.88 11.28
CA CYS A 544 -18.51 -9.06 9.82
C CYS A 544 -17.94 -10.43 9.41
N LEU A 545 -18.69 -11.50 9.69
CA LEU A 545 -18.22 -12.89 9.60
C LEU A 545 -17.72 -13.29 8.21
N LYS A 546 -18.39 -12.79 7.16
CA LYS A 546 -18.08 -13.07 5.75
C LYS A 546 -17.11 -12.09 5.10
N LEU A 547 -16.64 -11.08 5.83
CA LEU A 547 -15.76 -10.07 5.26
C LEU A 547 -14.51 -10.75 4.71
N GLY A 548 -14.31 -10.64 3.39
CA GLY A 548 -13.10 -11.09 2.73
C GLY A 548 -11.93 -10.17 3.05
N ASN A 549 -10.80 -10.38 2.37
CA ASN A 549 -9.60 -9.57 2.59
C ASN A 549 -9.93 -8.08 2.41
N VAL A 550 -9.65 -7.30 3.46
CA VAL A 550 -9.87 -5.86 3.51
C VAL A 550 -8.54 -5.18 3.23
N MET A 551 -8.49 -4.36 2.19
CA MET A 551 -7.32 -3.51 1.93
C MET A 551 -7.38 -2.29 2.86
N LEU A 552 -6.46 -2.22 3.81
CA LEU A 552 -6.31 -1.08 4.70
C LEU A 552 -5.42 -0.03 4.04
N SER A 553 -5.77 1.25 4.15
CA SER A 553 -4.92 2.32 3.62
C SER A 553 -3.63 2.43 4.43
N ASN A 554 -2.51 2.68 3.74
CA ASN A 554 -1.22 2.97 4.37
C ASN A 554 -1.20 4.28 5.19
N THR A 555 -2.28 5.07 5.15
CA THR A 555 -2.43 6.27 5.98
C THR A 555 -3.01 6.00 7.37
N ILE A 556 -3.46 4.77 7.65
CA ILE A 556 -4.00 4.37 8.95
C ILE A 556 -2.84 4.18 9.93
N THR A 557 -2.83 4.98 11.00
CA THR A 557 -1.82 4.87 12.08
C THR A 557 -2.33 4.08 13.28
N LYS A 558 -3.64 3.85 13.38
CA LYS A 558 -4.28 3.15 14.51
C LYS A 558 -5.46 2.28 14.07
N ILE A 559 -5.49 1.05 14.58
CA ILE A 559 -6.64 0.14 14.50
C ILE A 559 -7.27 0.07 15.90
N GLY A 560 -8.52 0.52 16.01
CA GLY A 560 -9.22 0.59 17.29
C GLY A 560 -9.53 -0.77 17.93
N ASN A 561 -9.91 -0.74 19.21
CA ASN A 561 -10.29 -1.94 19.95
C ASN A 561 -11.43 -2.68 19.24
N GLN A 562 -11.33 -4.01 19.13
CA GLN A 562 -12.30 -4.87 18.46
C GLN A 562 -12.60 -4.50 16.99
N ALA A 563 -11.82 -3.64 16.33
CA ALA A 563 -12.16 -3.09 15.01
C ALA A 563 -12.53 -4.16 13.97
N PHE A 564 -11.82 -5.29 13.96
CA PHE A 564 -12.04 -6.44 13.09
C PHE A 564 -12.26 -7.74 13.88
N CYS A 565 -12.85 -7.61 15.08
CA CYS A 565 -13.19 -8.74 15.92
C CYS A 565 -14.17 -9.67 15.19
N ARG A 566 -13.86 -10.97 15.12
CA ARG A 566 -14.65 -12.01 14.46
C ARG A 566 -14.88 -11.80 12.96
N CYS A 567 -13.94 -11.17 12.25
CA CYS A 567 -13.88 -11.19 10.79
C CYS A 567 -13.33 -12.53 10.27
N SER A 568 -14.03 -13.63 10.56
CA SER A 568 -13.49 -14.99 10.42
C SER A 568 -13.16 -15.43 8.99
N SER A 569 -13.73 -14.80 7.96
CA SER A 569 -13.44 -15.12 6.56
C SER A 569 -12.14 -14.53 6.03
N VAL A 570 -11.55 -13.55 6.71
CA VAL A 570 -10.26 -12.97 6.32
C VAL A 570 -9.16 -14.01 6.49
N THR A 571 -8.37 -14.22 5.43
CA THR A 571 -7.29 -15.22 5.40
C THR A 571 -5.91 -14.59 5.54
N GLU A 572 -5.78 -13.30 5.21
CA GLU A 572 -4.56 -12.52 5.33
C GLU A 572 -4.90 -11.09 5.77
N TRP A 573 -4.05 -10.51 6.61
CA TRP A 573 -4.11 -9.10 6.97
C TRP A 573 -2.88 -8.40 6.39
N ASP A 574 -3.10 -7.54 5.40
CA ASP A 574 -2.10 -6.58 4.93
C ASP A 574 -2.21 -5.33 5.82
N LEU A 575 -1.41 -5.29 6.87
CA LEU A 575 -1.44 -4.21 7.86
C LEU A 575 -0.72 -2.96 7.32
N PRO A 576 -1.25 -1.75 7.52
CA PRO A 576 -0.66 -0.50 7.02
C PRO A 576 0.79 -0.31 7.47
N ASP A 577 1.68 0.08 6.55
CA ASP A 577 3.10 0.29 6.88
C ASP A 577 3.28 1.28 8.04
N GLN A 578 2.47 2.35 8.08
CA GLN A 578 2.52 3.43 9.09
C GLN A 578 1.73 3.12 10.37
N LEU A 579 1.28 1.87 10.56
CA LEU A 579 0.53 1.47 11.74
C LEU A 579 1.42 1.57 12.99
N MET A 580 0.96 2.33 13.98
CA MET A 580 1.63 2.52 15.28
C MET A 580 0.96 1.69 16.38
N GLU A 581 -0.37 1.53 16.32
CA GLU A 581 -1.15 0.89 17.38
C GLU A 581 -2.18 -0.12 16.84
N ILE A 582 -2.15 -1.33 17.40
CA ILE A 582 -3.20 -2.35 17.26
C ILE A 582 -3.95 -2.44 18.59
N GLY A 583 -5.24 -2.12 18.59
CA GLY A 583 -6.07 -2.11 19.79
C GLY A 583 -6.39 -3.48 20.40
N GLU A 584 -6.96 -3.45 21.61
CA GLU A 584 -7.38 -4.65 22.33
C GLU A 584 -8.43 -5.43 21.54
N TYR A 585 -8.29 -6.75 21.47
CA TYR A 585 -9.18 -7.65 20.70
C TYR A 585 -9.35 -7.30 19.22
N ALA A 586 -8.49 -6.44 18.64
CA ALA A 586 -8.67 -5.88 17.29
C ALA A 586 -8.94 -6.95 16.22
N PHE A 587 -8.26 -8.09 16.29
CA PHE A 587 -8.38 -9.23 15.40
C PHE A 587 -8.82 -10.52 16.13
N MET A 588 -9.45 -10.41 17.31
CA MET A 588 -9.89 -11.60 18.05
C MET A 588 -10.83 -12.46 17.17
N GLY A 589 -10.57 -13.76 17.07
CA GLY A 589 -11.42 -14.72 16.37
C GLY A 589 -11.33 -14.67 14.84
N ASN A 590 -10.27 -14.06 14.28
CA ASN A 590 -9.94 -14.18 12.86
C ASN A 590 -9.39 -15.59 12.59
N SER A 591 -10.26 -16.60 12.57
CA SER A 591 -9.88 -18.01 12.63
C SER A 591 -9.20 -18.58 11.38
N ASN A 592 -9.19 -17.83 10.27
CA ASN A 592 -8.61 -18.30 9.01
C ASN A 592 -7.22 -17.74 8.68
N ILE A 593 -6.73 -16.75 9.44
CA ILE A 593 -5.38 -16.21 9.22
C ILE A 593 -4.33 -17.23 9.64
N THR A 594 -3.32 -17.43 8.78
CA THR A 594 -2.22 -18.37 9.05
C THR A 594 -0.94 -17.67 9.43
N GLU A 595 -0.76 -16.44 8.96
CA GLU A 595 0.45 -15.66 9.14
C GLU A 595 0.07 -14.19 9.33
N VAL A 596 0.82 -13.46 10.15
CA VAL A 596 0.67 -12.01 10.32
C VAL A 596 2.05 -11.37 10.39
N VAL A 597 2.26 -10.33 9.59
CA VAL A 597 3.45 -9.47 9.68
C VAL A 597 3.04 -8.15 10.33
N ILE A 598 3.59 -7.87 11.50
CA ILE A 598 3.36 -6.61 12.20
C ILE A 598 4.22 -5.50 11.55
N PRO A 599 3.63 -4.35 11.15
CA PRO A 599 4.35 -3.28 10.44
C PRO A 599 5.51 -2.67 11.23
N PRO A 600 6.57 -2.19 10.54
CA PRO A 600 7.83 -1.77 11.16
C PRO A 600 7.72 -0.58 12.11
N TYR A 601 6.65 0.21 12.05
CA TYR A 601 6.42 1.35 12.96
C TYR A 601 5.48 1.04 14.13
N THR A 602 5.05 -0.22 14.29
CA THR A 602 4.12 -0.60 15.36
C THR A 602 4.82 -0.52 16.71
N GLU A 603 4.28 0.27 17.64
CA GLU A 603 4.81 0.42 18.99
C GLU A 603 4.06 -0.47 19.99
N THR A 604 2.74 -0.62 19.81
CA THR A 604 1.86 -1.28 20.78
C THR A 604 0.90 -2.27 20.14
N ILE A 605 0.84 -3.48 20.70
CA ILE A 605 -0.14 -4.52 20.36
C ILE A 605 -1.00 -4.80 21.59
N GLY A 606 -2.30 -4.50 21.52
CA GLY A 606 -3.22 -4.57 22.65
C GLY A 606 -3.49 -5.99 23.17
N SER A 607 -4.04 -6.06 24.38
CA SER A 607 -4.43 -7.32 25.02
C SER A 607 -5.40 -8.11 24.15
N TYR A 608 -5.16 -9.42 24.06
CA TYR A 608 -5.98 -10.35 23.28
C TYR A 608 -6.17 -9.97 21.79
N ALA A 609 -5.31 -9.12 21.22
CA ALA A 609 -5.48 -8.60 19.85
C ALA A 609 -5.68 -9.71 18.81
N PHE A 610 -4.99 -10.84 18.92
CA PHE A 610 -5.10 -11.99 18.02
C PHE A 610 -5.68 -13.24 18.72
N GLN A 611 -6.37 -13.09 19.84
CA GLN A 611 -6.92 -14.22 20.58
C GLN A 611 -7.87 -15.04 19.68
N GLY A 612 -7.73 -16.37 19.68
CA GLY A 612 -8.62 -17.26 18.94
C GLY A 612 -8.39 -17.27 17.42
N CYS A 613 -7.26 -16.72 16.93
CA CYS A 613 -6.81 -16.91 15.55
C CYS A 613 -6.27 -18.34 15.39
N SER A 614 -7.17 -19.33 15.39
CA SER A 614 -6.85 -20.74 15.59
C SER A 614 -5.95 -21.37 14.52
N LYS A 615 -5.83 -20.77 13.34
CA LYS A 615 -4.91 -21.20 12.27
C LYS A 615 -3.60 -20.42 12.21
N LEU A 616 -3.40 -19.40 13.06
CA LEU A 616 -2.21 -18.55 13.05
C LEU A 616 -0.99 -19.34 13.51
N LYS A 617 -0.06 -19.59 12.58
CA LYS A 617 1.16 -20.37 12.76
C LYS A 617 2.42 -19.53 12.82
N GLU A 618 2.44 -18.35 12.21
CA GLU A 618 3.62 -17.50 12.19
C GLU A 618 3.23 -16.04 12.43
N VAL A 619 3.97 -15.36 13.30
CA VAL A 619 3.81 -13.93 13.53
C VAL A 619 5.19 -13.27 13.48
N THR A 620 5.37 -12.34 12.56
CA THR A 620 6.59 -11.53 12.48
C THR A 620 6.37 -10.23 13.24
N ILE A 621 7.19 -9.96 14.26
CA ILE A 621 7.07 -8.77 15.11
C ILE A 621 8.39 -7.98 15.09
N PRO A 622 8.39 -6.69 14.69
CA PRO A 622 9.60 -5.87 14.60
C PRO A 622 10.09 -5.43 15.99
N GLU A 623 11.34 -4.97 16.03
CA GLU A 623 11.99 -4.47 17.26
C GLU A 623 11.35 -3.20 17.83
N THR A 624 10.59 -2.47 17.01
CA THR A 624 9.89 -1.24 17.39
C THR A 624 8.73 -1.48 18.34
N VAL A 625 8.20 -2.71 18.42
CA VAL A 625 7.14 -3.04 19.38
C VAL A 625 7.71 -3.02 20.79
N THR A 626 7.20 -2.10 21.61
CA THR A 626 7.59 -1.92 23.02
C THR A 626 6.57 -2.49 23.99
N GLU A 627 5.33 -2.71 23.55
CA GLU A 627 4.25 -3.28 24.36
C GLU A 627 3.47 -4.38 23.61
N ILE A 628 3.28 -5.53 24.27
CA ILE A 628 2.41 -6.62 23.80
C ILE A 628 1.51 -7.01 24.98
N GLY A 629 0.21 -6.82 24.81
CA GLY A 629 -0.79 -7.02 25.85
C GLY A 629 -1.02 -8.48 26.21
N GLU A 630 -1.66 -8.70 27.36
CA GLU A 630 -1.88 -10.04 27.91
C GLU A 630 -2.69 -10.91 26.94
N GLY A 631 -2.27 -12.17 26.78
CA GLY A 631 -3.02 -13.17 26.03
C GLY A 631 -3.20 -12.83 24.54
N CYS A 632 -2.35 -11.96 23.99
CA CYS A 632 -2.40 -11.48 22.59
C CYS A 632 -2.58 -12.63 21.59
N PHE A 633 -1.83 -13.73 21.76
CA PHE A 633 -1.90 -14.94 20.92
C PHE A 633 -2.53 -16.15 21.62
N SER A 634 -3.38 -15.92 22.63
CA SER A 634 -4.08 -17.01 23.32
C SER A 634 -5.07 -17.70 22.38
N MET A 635 -5.21 -19.04 22.49
CA MET A 635 -6.09 -19.83 21.61
C MET A 635 -5.75 -19.75 20.11
N CYS A 636 -4.50 -19.40 19.75
CA CYS A 636 -3.96 -19.55 18.40
C CYS A 636 -3.55 -21.01 18.10
N SER A 637 -2.94 -21.25 16.94
CA SER A 637 -2.42 -22.58 16.59
C SER A 637 -1.45 -23.10 17.65
N THR A 638 -1.46 -24.40 17.91
CA THR A 638 -0.46 -25.04 18.78
C THR A 638 0.94 -25.00 18.20
N ASP A 639 1.05 -24.82 16.87
CA ASP A 639 2.31 -24.74 16.13
C ASP A 639 2.75 -23.28 15.90
N ILE A 640 2.16 -22.33 16.62
CA ILE A 640 2.49 -20.91 16.46
C ILE A 640 3.96 -20.65 16.80
N LYS A 641 4.65 -19.89 15.94
CA LYS A 641 5.98 -19.33 16.19
C LYS A 641 6.00 -17.81 16.00
N ILE A 642 6.86 -17.14 16.76
CA ILE A 642 7.12 -15.70 16.66
C ILE A 642 8.48 -15.46 16.01
N ILE A 643 8.53 -14.70 14.92
CA ILE A 643 9.77 -14.23 14.29
C ILE A 643 10.06 -12.83 14.85
N CYS A 644 11.20 -12.63 15.51
CA CYS A 644 11.53 -11.37 16.18
C CYS A 644 13.03 -11.13 16.34
N ALA A 645 13.45 -9.91 16.70
CA ALA A 645 14.85 -9.62 17.03
C ALA A 645 15.24 -10.15 18.43
N GLU A 646 16.51 -10.49 18.62
CA GLU A 646 17.04 -10.89 19.92
C GLU A 646 16.88 -9.76 20.95
N ASN A 647 16.51 -10.11 22.18
CA ASN A 647 16.21 -9.17 23.29
C ASN A 647 15.08 -8.16 23.03
N SER A 648 14.29 -8.31 21.95
CA SER A 648 13.11 -7.48 21.70
C SER A 648 11.96 -7.76 22.69
N LYS A 649 10.94 -6.89 22.72
CA LYS A 649 9.72 -7.15 23.50
C LYS A 649 8.99 -8.41 23.06
N ALA A 650 9.00 -8.69 21.75
CA ALA A 650 8.44 -9.91 21.19
C ALA A 650 9.18 -11.16 21.68
N HIS A 651 10.51 -11.11 21.76
CA HIS A 651 11.32 -12.19 22.33
C HIS A 651 10.98 -12.42 23.81
N GLU A 652 10.88 -11.36 24.62
CA GLU A 652 10.46 -11.44 26.03
C GLU A 652 9.05 -12.07 26.17
N TYR A 653 8.10 -11.60 25.37
CA TYR A 653 6.73 -12.10 25.37
C TYR A 653 6.66 -13.59 24.99
N ALA A 654 7.42 -14.01 23.98
CA ALA A 654 7.49 -15.41 23.54
C ALA A 654 8.00 -16.32 24.67
N LEU A 655 9.06 -15.90 25.37
CA LEU A 655 9.61 -16.62 26.53
C LEU A 655 8.59 -16.74 27.68
N GLN A 656 7.92 -15.63 28.05
CA GLN A 656 6.93 -15.60 29.13
C GLN A 656 5.74 -16.51 28.86
N ASN A 657 5.30 -16.58 27.60
CA ASN A 657 4.12 -17.34 27.20
C ASN A 657 4.45 -18.75 26.66
N LYS A 658 5.73 -19.15 26.67
CA LYS A 658 6.22 -20.44 26.15
C LYS A 658 5.85 -20.66 24.67
N ILE A 659 5.92 -19.60 23.87
CA ILE A 659 5.68 -19.65 22.43
C ILE A 659 7.03 -19.86 21.72
N PRO A 660 7.15 -20.84 20.80
CA PRO A 660 8.34 -20.99 19.95
C PRO A 660 8.70 -19.69 19.22
N PHE A 661 9.99 -19.42 19.03
CA PHE A 661 10.44 -18.24 18.30
C PHE A 661 11.68 -18.51 17.46
N GLU A 662 11.89 -17.64 16.47
CA GLU A 662 13.02 -17.63 15.53
C GLU A 662 13.53 -16.19 15.39
N PHE A 663 14.84 -16.02 15.24
CA PHE A 663 15.41 -14.68 15.04
C PHE A 663 15.36 -14.26 13.58
N GLN A 664 15.08 -12.98 13.34
CA GLN A 664 15.12 -12.35 12.00
C GLN A 664 16.52 -12.31 11.41
#